data_AF-A0A150MIS3-F1
#
_entry.id   AF-A0A150MIS3-F1
#
_cell.length_a   1.000
_cell.length_b   1.000
_cell.length_c   1.000
_cell.angle_alpha   90.00
_cell.angle_beta   90.00
_cell.angle_gamma   90.00
#
_symmetry.space_group_name_H-M   'P 1'
#
loop_
_entity.id
_entity.type
_entity.pdbx_description
1 polymer ?
#
loop_
_entity_poly.entity_id
_entity_poly.type
_entity_poly.pdbx_seq_one_letter_code
_entity_poly.pdbx_strand_id
1 'polypeptide(L)'
;MATFVSQAKAQMKEAYYTYSHTVTETGQFPDIKDVYAAYNKAKQAYANAVAVVNKAGGAKKDAYLADLQATYETYVFKANPKSGEARVATYIDAYNYATKLDKMRQELKAAVDAKDLKKAEELYHKISYELKTRTVILDRVYGQSTRELLRSTFKADAQALRDSLIYDITVAMKAREAQDAVKAGNLDKAKAALDQVNQYVSKVTDAFKAELQKAAKDANAAYEAALTPKVESVSAINLKQVKITFNKDVDVTTAETVGNYTFPSASGLTVTSAKANGKEVILTLTNSAAQQQTADLTIENVKTVNGELIGKTTKSVKFLDVTAPTVASVEAIGPKTLKVKFSEILSTVPTFTLDDGTIAIVNVAFTPGSDEAVLTLGTQPASGTHKLKVKDGADYAGFKVEEVVKEFTFATDATAPTVTVKSASPKKIVLEFNEDVTNVMDANVEFYHTYKGVAAYKATKTLNGRELTLDFANPLPEGPFKLFLSYVDEKGAQIADLWGNKVPAQTITGNVTVDTVAPTVTKVEAVSNTQIKVTFSEEVTGGDVLGNYTLKDAAGNTVNLTSVSTTDNKTFTITTPTLNGGSYTLTIKNVKDKSINENKLADYTTTVSVKDVVPPTVSDLDNNNTNGTQAQLLSAKKVKIVFSEVMDKASIENKLNYLFGGAALDSKVTVTAVDGNKAVILDFTDATQDPAGKTLQVLRVLDAAGNPIAAASTDVQVPSTVSAPLFDKAEATGKNTIKLYFKEIITGAQADDFEVSVDGGSTWAQAGGLSNEVVDGKSVITLTTTNSVNIPTNVQNVKVRTATSNVDAKNSFGAAVNLGASGVTVADKYAPEMTAAVAKDLDGDNFVDTFEVTFSENLYVPSVNDSDFSIEGYTVKSVSVNGNVVTITVQEKTTNDLAATPKVALVGPVEDAARNVKASQDALTAVAAQVALQAAVDAEAAKITKTAVEGDGLTTGENVVTIAQRLVSQGYTVTLKSTKNSAIAANGLVTQGQQVATGDVVFTVSKNGFTKDVTVNLTVSAAPAPAQS
;
A
#
# COMPACT_ATOMS: atom_id res chain seq x y z
N MET A 1 -14.08 -100.18 30.68
CA MET A 1 -14.71 -99.26 29.70
C MET A 1 -15.77 -98.37 30.35
N ALA A 2 -16.84 -98.92 30.95
CA ALA A 2 -17.91 -98.12 31.58
C ALA A 2 -17.40 -97.14 32.66
N THR A 3 -16.47 -97.57 33.53
CA THR A 3 -15.86 -96.72 34.56
C THR A 3 -15.09 -95.52 33.99
N PHE A 4 -14.35 -95.71 32.90
CA PHE A 4 -13.56 -94.66 32.24
C PHE A 4 -14.45 -93.60 31.59
N VAL A 5 -15.53 -94.03 30.91
CA VAL A 5 -16.52 -93.10 30.34
C VAL A 5 -17.22 -92.31 31.44
N SER A 6 -17.60 -92.98 32.53
CA SER A 6 -18.20 -92.33 33.71
C SER A 6 -17.27 -91.29 34.33
N GLN A 7 -15.99 -91.63 34.52
CA GLN A 7 -14.98 -90.71 35.07
C GLN A 7 -14.72 -89.52 34.16
N ALA A 8 -14.63 -89.71 32.84
CA ALA A 8 -14.43 -88.60 31.91
C ALA A 8 -15.64 -87.67 31.86
N LYS A 9 -16.86 -88.22 31.82
CA LYS A 9 -18.09 -87.41 31.90
C LYS A 9 -18.18 -86.64 33.21
N ALA A 10 -17.82 -87.29 34.33
CA ALA A 10 -17.73 -86.62 35.62
C ALA A 10 -16.72 -85.47 35.57
N GLN A 11 -15.53 -85.68 35.00
CA GLN A 11 -14.49 -84.65 34.86
C GLN A 11 -14.90 -83.48 33.96
N MET A 12 -15.70 -83.71 32.91
CA MET A 12 -16.24 -82.64 32.06
C MET A 12 -17.30 -81.81 32.78
N LYS A 13 -18.18 -82.45 33.56
CA LYS A 13 -19.15 -81.76 34.41
C LYS A 13 -18.46 -81.03 35.56
N GLU A 14 -17.41 -81.61 36.11
CA GLU A 14 -16.59 -81.01 37.17
C GLU A 14 -15.97 -79.70 36.73
N ALA A 15 -15.49 -79.60 35.48
CA ALA A 15 -14.97 -78.34 34.95
C ALA A 15 -16.03 -77.23 34.88
N TYR A 16 -17.29 -77.58 34.62
CA TYR A 16 -18.41 -76.64 34.73
C TYR A 16 -18.72 -76.29 36.19
N TYR A 17 -18.75 -77.29 37.07
CA TYR A 17 -18.98 -77.08 38.51
C TYR A 17 -17.91 -76.20 39.16
N THR A 18 -16.67 -76.26 38.65
CA THR A 18 -15.54 -75.43 39.11
C THR A 18 -15.88 -73.93 39.11
N TYR A 19 -16.71 -73.45 38.19
CA TYR A 19 -17.21 -72.08 38.25
C TYR A 19 -18.65 -71.98 38.73
N SER A 20 -19.54 -72.89 38.29
CA SER A 20 -20.96 -72.72 38.56
C SER A 20 -21.32 -72.93 40.03
N HIS A 21 -20.65 -73.87 40.71
CA HIS A 21 -20.89 -74.11 42.14
C HIS A 21 -20.29 -73.00 42.97
N THR A 22 -19.04 -72.59 42.71
CA THR A 22 -18.41 -71.46 43.41
C THR A 22 -19.31 -70.22 43.33
N VAL A 23 -19.77 -69.86 42.13
CA VAL A 23 -20.65 -68.69 41.96
C VAL A 23 -21.98 -68.86 42.70
N THR A 24 -22.58 -70.05 42.68
CA THR A 24 -23.91 -70.27 43.29
C THR A 24 -23.84 -70.37 44.81
N GLU A 25 -22.77 -70.97 45.34
CA GLU A 25 -22.61 -71.27 46.77
C GLU A 25 -21.98 -70.10 47.53
N THR A 26 -21.01 -69.41 46.93
CA THR A 26 -20.24 -68.36 47.61
C THR A 26 -20.56 -66.95 47.09
N GLY A 27 -21.21 -66.84 45.94
CA GLY A 27 -21.39 -65.55 45.26
C GLY A 27 -20.08 -64.96 44.71
N GLN A 28 -19.01 -65.74 44.62
CA GLN A 28 -17.68 -65.30 44.15
C GLN A 28 -17.27 -66.05 42.88
N PHE A 29 -16.34 -65.47 42.13
CA PHE A 29 -15.70 -66.16 41.01
C PHE A 29 -14.57 -67.06 41.52
N PRO A 30 -14.38 -68.28 40.95
CA PRO A 30 -13.16 -69.05 41.17
C PRO A 30 -11.94 -68.32 40.59
N ASP A 31 -10.73 -68.71 41.01
CA ASP A 31 -9.52 -68.31 40.29
C ASP A 31 -9.63 -68.81 38.85
N ILE A 32 -9.48 -67.91 37.88
CA ILE A 32 -9.58 -68.25 36.47
C ILE A 32 -8.54 -69.30 36.06
N LYS A 33 -7.40 -69.36 36.75
CA LYS A 33 -6.37 -70.39 36.54
C LYS A 33 -6.90 -71.79 36.87
N ASP A 34 -7.71 -71.92 37.91
CA ASP A 34 -8.33 -73.20 38.29
C ASP A 34 -9.37 -73.63 37.26
N VAL A 35 -10.15 -72.68 36.73
CA VAL A 35 -11.09 -72.95 35.64
C VAL A 35 -10.37 -73.37 34.37
N TYR A 36 -9.26 -72.72 34.00
CA TYR A 36 -8.42 -73.15 32.89
C TYR A 36 -7.81 -74.54 33.10
N ALA A 37 -7.34 -74.83 34.32
CA ALA A 37 -6.81 -76.16 34.67
C ALA A 37 -7.89 -77.24 34.54
N ALA A 38 -9.08 -76.99 35.08
CA ALA A 38 -10.23 -77.90 34.99
C ALA A 38 -10.71 -78.06 33.54
N TYR A 39 -10.77 -76.97 32.76
CA TYR A 39 -11.09 -76.97 31.33
C TYR A 39 -10.12 -77.87 30.55
N ASN A 40 -8.81 -77.68 30.73
CA ASN A 40 -7.79 -78.47 30.04
C ASN A 40 -7.82 -79.94 30.48
N LYS A 41 -8.03 -80.21 31.77
CA LYS A 41 -8.20 -81.57 32.29
C LYS A 41 -9.43 -82.26 31.69
N ALA A 42 -10.55 -81.54 31.54
CA ALA A 42 -11.76 -82.05 30.89
C ALA A 42 -11.55 -82.35 29.39
N LYS A 43 -10.82 -81.50 28.67
CA LYS A 43 -10.43 -81.75 27.27
C LYS A 43 -9.61 -83.02 27.12
N GLN A 44 -8.60 -83.20 27.98
CA GLN A 44 -7.77 -84.40 27.98
C GLN A 44 -8.58 -85.64 28.37
N ALA A 45 -9.43 -85.55 29.39
CA ALA A 45 -10.28 -86.65 29.83
C ALA A 45 -11.26 -87.10 28.72
N TYR A 46 -11.86 -86.16 27.99
CA TYR A 46 -12.68 -86.45 26.81
C TYR A 46 -11.88 -87.18 25.73
N ALA A 47 -10.75 -86.62 25.32
CA ALA A 47 -9.91 -87.21 24.27
C ALA A 47 -9.45 -88.64 24.65
N ASN A 48 -9.01 -88.82 25.89
CA ASN A 48 -8.57 -90.12 26.40
C ASN A 48 -9.73 -91.12 26.47
N ALA A 49 -10.92 -90.71 26.92
CA ALA A 49 -12.09 -91.59 26.96
C ALA A 49 -12.58 -91.99 25.57
N VAL A 50 -12.57 -91.06 24.61
CA VAL A 50 -12.85 -91.35 23.20
C VAL A 50 -11.86 -92.39 22.66
N ALA A 51 -10.56 -92.25 22.95
CA ALA A 51 -9.55 -93.22 22.54
C ALA A 51 -9.79 -94.60 23.18
N VAL A 52 -10.09 -94.66 24.47
CA VAL A 52 -10.36 -95.91 25.21
C VAL A 52 -11.63 -96.61 24.71
N VAL A 53 -12.72 -95.87 24.46
CA VAL A 53 -13.98 -96.42 23.92
C VAL A 53 -13.78 -96.96 22.50
N ASN A 54 -13.06 -96.22 21.65
CA ASN A 54 -12.71 -96.69 20.31
C ASN A 54 -11.89 -97.98 20.32
N LYS A 55 -10.92 -98.08 21.25
CA LYS A 55 -10.03 -99.23 21.38
C LYS A 55 -10.73 -100.48 21.93
N ALA A 56 -11.68 -100.32 22.86
CA ALA A 56 -12.38 -101.44 23.49
C ALA A 56 -13.56 -102.01 22.66
N GLY A 57 -14.16 -101.21 21.77
CA GLY A 57 -15.14 -101.67 20.78
C GLY A 57 -16.47 -102.20 21.35
N GLY A 58 -17.19 -103.00 20.55
CA GLY A 58 -18.45 -103.67 20.93
C GLY A 58 -19.73 -102.84 20.73
N ALA A 59 -20.88 -103.48 21.00
CA ALA A 59 -22.21 -102.93 20.69
C ALA A 59 -22.59 -101.61 21.40
N LYS A 60 -21.84 -101.22 22.44
CA LYS A 60 -22.07 -99.96 23.19
C LYS A 60 -21.15 -98.81 22.76
N LYS A 61 -20.24 -99.01 21.79
CA LYS A 61 -19.23 -98.02 21.37
C LYS A 61 -19.83 -96.68 20.95
N ASP A 62 -20.70 -96.68 19.95
CA ASP A 62 -21.23 -95.44 19.36
C ASP A 62 -22.13 -94.68 20.34
N ALA A 63 -22.88 -95.41 21.17
CA ALA A 63 -23.65 -94.84 22.26
C ALA A 63 -22.75 -94.09 23.26
N TYR A 64 -21.60 -94.65 23.63
CA TYR A 64 -20.65 -93.99 24.53
C TYR A 64 -19.94 -92.79 23.88
N LEU A 65 -19.63 -92.83 22.58
CA LEU A 65 -19.02 -91.70 21.88
C LEU A 65 -19.99 -90.53 21.73
N ALA A 66 -21.24 -90.79 21.33
CA ALA A 66 -22.28 -89.77 21.23
C ALA A 66 -22.56 -89.10 22.58
N ASP A 67 -22.63 -89.89 23.65
CA ASP A 67 -22.84 -89.42 25.02
C ASP A 67 -21.64 -88.61 25.57
N LEU A 68 -20.41 -89.03 25.27
CA LEU A 68 -19.19 -88.27 25.58
C LEU A 68 -19.17 -86.93 24.82
N GLN A 69 -19.46 -86.94 23.53
CA GLN A 69 -19.45 -85.73 22.69
C GLN A 69 -20.55 -84.76 23.12
N ALA A 70 -21.77 -85.22 23.35
CA ALA A 70 -22.86 -84.38 23.84
C ALA A 70 -22.50 -83.74 25.20
N THR A 71 -21.85 -84.50 26.08
CA THR A 71 -21.36 -83.98 27.37
C THR A 71 -20.26 -82.93 27.16
N TYR A 72 -19.30 -83.18 26.27
CA TYR A 72 -18.22 -82.26 25.97
C TYR A 72 -18.70 -80.95 25.34
N GLU A 73 -19.57 -81.04 24.32
CA GLU A 73 -20.14 -79.87 23.64
C GLU A 73 -21.05 -79.04 24.54
N THR A 74 -21.76 -79.69 25.47
CA THR A 74 -22.60 -79.00 26.45
C THR A 74 -21.73 -78.29 27.49
N TYR A 75 -20.87 -79.03 28.19
CA TYR A 75 -20.22 -78.51 29.40
C TYR A 75 -18.89 -77.82 29.13
N VAL A 76 -18.14 -78.21 28.10
CA VAL A 76 -16.74 -77.80 27.93
C VAL A 76 -16.57 -76.84 26.77
N PHE A 77 -16.72 -77.30 25.53
CA PHE A 77 -16.45 -76.50 24.33
C PHE A 77 -17.26 -76.95 23.11
N LYS A 78 -17.76 -75.97 22.36
CA LYS A 78 -18.40 -76.12 21.05
C LYS A 78 -18.17 -74.84 20.24
N ALA A 79 -17.90 -74.97 18.95
CA ALA A 79 -17.85 -73.81 18.06
C ALA A 79 -19.26 -73.25 17.84
N ASN A 80 -19.41 -71.93 17.85
CA ASN A 80 -20.69 -71.22 17.69
C ASN A 80 -21.79 -71.75 18.64
N PRO A 81 -21.55 -71.73 19.97
CA PRO A 81 -22.45 -72.34 20.92
C PRO A 81 -23.80 -71.61 20.98
N LYS A 82 -24.88 -72.38 21.07
CA LYS A 82 -26.19 -71.88 21.51
C LYS A 82 -26.20 -71.70 23.02
N SER A 83 -27.22 -71.03 23.55
CA SER A 83 -27.39 -70.89 25.00
C SER A 83 -27.42 -72.27 25.68
N GLY A 84 -26.54 -72.48 26.66
CA GLY A 84 -26.42 -73.74 27.39
C GLY A 84 -25.37 -74.72 26.87
N GLU A 85 -24.72 -74.40 25.75
CA GLU A 85 -23.58 -75.15 25.19
C GLU A 85 -22.25 -74.44 25.51
N ALA A 86 -21.13 -75.16 25.37
CA ALA A 86 -19.76 -74.67 25.61
C ALA A 86 -19.57 -73.94 26.95
N ARG A 87 -20.27 -74.39 28.00
CA ARG A 87 -20.47 -73.63 29.24
C ARG A 87 -19.18 -73.10 29.87
N VAL A 88 -18.11 -73.90 29.92
CA VAL A 88 -16.82 -73.48 30.47
C VAL A 88 -16.10 -72.51 29.53
N ALA A 89 -16.05 -72.78 28.23
CA ALA A 89 -15.41 -71.89 27.26
C ALA A 89 -16.06 -70.50 27.20
N THR A 90 -17.40 -70.44 27.17
CA THR A 90 -18.13 -69.16 27.17
C THR A 90 -17.95 -68.39 28.48
N TYR A 91 -17.83 -69.08 29.62
CA TYR A 91 -17.52 -68.45 30.91
C TYR A 91 -16.12 -67.82 30.90
N ILE A 92 -15.12 -68.55 30.41
CA ILE A 92 -13.74 -68.06 30.29
C ILE A 92 -13.67 -66.78 29.45
N ASP A 93 -14.30 -66.78 28.27
CA ASP A 93 -14.34 -65.61 27.38
C ASP A 93 -15.00 -64.40 28.06
N ALA A 94 -16.10 -64.63 28.77
CA ALA A 94 -16.84 -63.60 29.48
C ALA A 94 -16.06 -63.03 30.67
N TYR A 95 -15.39 -63.88 31.46
CA TYR A 95 -14.55 -63.45 32.58
C TYR A 95 -13.35 -62.61 32.09
N ASN A 96 -12.67 -63.06 31.03
CA ASN A 96 -11.57 -62.32 30.42
C ASN A 96 -12.00 -60.98 29.83
N TYR A 97 -13.17 -60.93 29.18
CA TYR A 97 -13.75 -59.67 28.72
C TYR A 97 -14.10 -58.73 29.88
N ALA A 98 -14.71 -59.26 30.95
CA ALA A 98 -15.13 -58.47 32.10
C ALA A 98 -13.93 -57.88 32.88
N THR A 99 -12.87 -58.66 33.07
CA THR A 99 -11.63 -58.17 33.69
C THR A 99 -10.89 -57.15 32.82
N LYS A 100 -10.92 -57.30 31.48
CA LYS A 100 -10.42 -56.26 30.56
C LYS A 100 -11.21 -54.96 30.69
N LEU A 101 -12.55 -55.05 30.75
CA LEU A 101 -13.40 -53.87 30.97
C LEU A 101 -13.05 -53.16 32.28
N ASP A 102 -12.86 -53.91 33.37
CA ASP A 102 -12.49 -53.32 34.65
C ASP A 102 -11.11 -52.67 34.62
N LYS A 103 -10.12 -53.28 33.95
CA LYS A 103 -8.82 -52.65 33.73
C LYS A 103 -8.96 -51.31 32.98
N MET A 104 -9.77 -51.27 31.91
CA MET A 104 -10.02 -50.04 31.16
C MET A 104 -10.75 -48.98 32.01
N ARG A 105 -11.68 -49.40 32.87
CA ARG A 105 -12.33 -48.52 33.85
C ARG A 105 -11.30 -47.94 34.84
N GLN A 106 -10.39 -48.76 35.36
CA GLN A 106 -9.33 -48.31 36.28
C GLN A 106 -8.37 -47.32 35.59
N GLU A 107 -7.98 -47.59 34.35
CA GLU A 107 -7.16 -46.67 33.55
C GLU A 107 -7.89 -45.34 33.29
N LEU A 108 -9.19 -45.39 32.97
CA LEU A 108 -10.01 -44.20 32.78
C LEU A 108 -10.12 -43.40 34.08
N LYS A 109 -10.37 -44.09 35.21
CA LYS A 109 -10.40 -43.46 36.53
C LYS A 109 -9.07 -42.81 36.87
N ALA A 110 -7.95 -43.47 36.60
CA ALA A 110 -6.62 -42.90 36.84
C ALA A 110 -6.38 -41.63 36.02
N ALA A 111 -6.82 -41.58 34.76
CA ALA A 111 -6.74 -40.37 33.94
C ALA A 111 -7.62 -39.22 34.49
N VAL A 112 -8.82 -39.55 34.99
CA VAL A 112 -9.71 -38.56 35.65
C VAL A 112 -9.08 -38.03 36.94
N ASP A 113 -8.55 -38.90 37.79
CA ASP A 113 -7.92 -38.52 39.05
C ASP A 113 -6.64 -37.68 38.81
N ALA A 114 -5.90 -37.99 37.75
CA ALA A 114 -4.73 -37.22 37.30
C ALA A 114 -5.08 -35.93 36.53
N LYS A 115 -6.37 -35.68 36.26
CA LYS A 115 -6.87 -34.57 35.44
C LYS A 115 -6.25 -34.51 34.03
N ASP A 116 -5.99 -35.66 33.43
CA ASP A 116 -5.53 -35.78 32.04
C ASP A 116 -6.75 -35.95 31.10
N LEU A 117 -7.31 -34.83 30.65
CA LEU A 117 -8.51 -34.81 29.81
C LEU A 117 -8.30 -35.56 28.49
N LYS A 118 -7.12 -35.42 27.88
CA LYS A 118 -6.81 -36.06 26.59
C LYS A 118 -6.76 -37.58 26.74
N LYS A 119 -6.14 -38.08 27.81
CA LYS A 119 -6.10 -39.52 28.08
C LYS A 119 -7.47 -40.07 28.47
N ALA A 120 -8.24 -39.31 29.24
CA ALA A 120 -9.60 -39.66 29.61
C ALA A 120 -10.51 -39.77 28.37
N GLU A 121 -10.43 -38.83 27.42
CA GLU A 121 -11.16 -38.88 26.14
C GLU A 121 -10.83 -40.14 25.32
N GLU A 122 -9.53 -40.46 25.18
CA GLU A 122 -9.08 -41.67 24.47
C GLU A 122 -9.67 -42.95 25.09
N LEU A 123 -9.57 -43.08 26.42
CA LEU A 123 -10.04 -44.25 27.16
C LEU A 123 -11.58 -44.31 27.19
N TYR A 124 -12.26 -43.17 27.27
CA TYR A 124 -13.71 -43.06 27.17
C TYR A 124 -14.23 -43.64 25.85
N HIS A 125 -13.59 -43.31 24.72
CA HIS A 125 -14.01 -43.87 23.43
C HIS A 125 -13.78 -45.38 23.35
N LYS A 126 -12.62 -45.86 23.84
CA LYS A 126 -12.30 -47.30 23.88
C LYS A 126 -13.30 -48.08 24.74
N ILE A 127 -13.61 -47.61 25.95
CA ILE A 127 -14.55 -48.30 26.86
C ILE A 127 -15.99 -48.21 26.34
N SER A 128 -16.37 -47.08 25.74
CA SER A 128 -17.69 -46.93 25.08
C SER A 128 -17.87 -47.94 23.94
N TYR A 129 -16.83 -48.17 23.14
CA TYR A 129 -16.86 -49.19 22.09
C TYR A 129 -17.05 -50.59 22.67
N GLU A 130 -16.26 -50.98 23.68
CA GLU A 130 -16.35 -52.31 24.32
C GLU A 130 -17.73 -52.55 24.96
N LEU A 131 -18.29 -51.55 25.66
CA LEU A 131 -19.61 -51.60 26.29
C LEU A 131 -20.75 -51.68 25.26
N LYS A 132 -20.61 -51.04 24.09
CA LYS A 132 -21.63 -51.06 23.03
C LYS A 132 -21.59 -52.32 22.16
N THR A 133 -20.39 -52.78 21.79
CA THR A 133 -20.22 -53.77 20.71
C THR A 133 -19.90 -55.18 21.17
N ARG A 134 -19.26 -55.36 22.34
CA ARG A 134 -18.73 -56.66 22.79
C ARG A 134 -19.43 -57.26 24.00
N THR A 135 -20.50 -56.62 24.49
CA THR A 135 -21.30 -57.11 25.62
C THR A 135 -22.05 -58.41 25.33
N VAL A 136 -22.25 -58.77 24.06
CA VAL A 136 -22.81 -60.06 23.64
C VAL A 136 -22.02 -61.27 24.17
N ILE A 137 -20.74 -61.09 24.50
CA ILE A 137 -19.91 -62.15 25.10
C ILE A 137 -20.47 -62.56 26.47
N LEU A 138 -20.98 -61.61 27.25
CA LEU A 138 -21.60 -61.88 28.55
C LEU A 138 -22.93 -62.65 28.42
N ASP A 139 -23.65 -62.49 27.30
CA ASP A 139 -24.94 -63.14 27.08
C ASP A 139 -24.82 -64.64 26.80
N ARG A 140 -23.64 -65.10 26.37
CA ARG A 140 -23.35 -66.50 26.04
C ARG A 140 -23.13 -67.40 27.25
N VAL A 141 -22.87 -66.82 28.43
CA VAL A 141 -22.60 -67.58 29.66
C VAL A 141 -23.88 -68.28 30.12
N TYR A 142 -23.76 -69.59 30.38
CA TYR A 142 -24.85 -70.34 30.99
C TYR A 142 -24.88 -70.15 32.50
N GLY A 143 -26.07 -69.86 33.05
CA GLY A 143 -26.28 -69.51 34.45
C GLY A 143 -26.69 -68.04 34.60
N GLN A 144 -27.86 -67.79 35.18
CA GLN A 144 -28.34 -66.43 35.41
C GLN A 144 -27.51 -65.72 36.49
N SER A 145 -27.27 -66.40 37.62
CA SER A 145 -26.45 -65.89 38.72
C SER A 145 -25.03 -65.49 38.26
N THR A 146 -24.39 -66.30 37.44
CA THR A 146 -23.06 -65.99 36.88
C THR A 146 -23.08 -64.79 35.93
N ARG A 147 -24.09 -64.67 35.06
CA ARG A 147 -24.24 -63.51 34.17
C ARG A 147 -24.49 -62.23 34.96
N GLU A 148 -25.35 -62.29 35.96
CA GLU A 148 -25.66 -61.15 36.83
C GLU A 148 -24.43 -60.73 37.62
N LEU A 149 -23.68 -61.67 38.19
CA LEU A 149 -22.44 -61.39 38.91
C LEU A 149 -21.38 -60.73 37.99
N LEU A 150 -21.21 -61.22 36.74
CA LEU A 150 -20.27 -60.60 35.79
C LEU A 150 -20.67 -59.15 35.44
N ARG A 151 -21.98 -58.88 35.34
CA ARG A 151 -22.48 -57.53 35.07
C ARG A 151 -22.33 -56.62 36.28
N SER A 152 -22.72 -57.07 37.47
CA SER A 152 -22.66 -56.26 38.68
C SER A 152 -21.22 -55.98 39.09
N THR A 153 -20.32 -56.96 38.99
CA THR A 153 -18.93 -56.81 39.45
C THR A 153 -18.07 -55.97 38.52
N PHE A 154 -18.28 -56.04 37.20
CA PHE A 154 -17.34 -55.42 36.24
C PHE A 154 -18.00 -54.42 35.29
N LYS A 155 -19.20 -54.72 34.78
CA LYS A 155 -19.85 -53.88 33.77
C LYS A 155 -20.49 -52.64 34.39
N ALA A 156 -21.13 -52.77 35.56
CA ALA A 156 -21.89 -51.70 36.19
C ALA A 156 -21.02 -50.47 36.47
N ASP A 157 -19.87 -50.66 37.14
CA ASP A 157 -18.96 -49.56 37.48
C ASP A 157 -18.28 -48.96 36.24
N ALA A 158 -17.97 -49.78 35.24
CA ALA A 158 -17.43 -49.32 33.97
C ALA A 158 -18.43 -48.43 33.22
N GLN A 159 -19.70 -48.84 33.19
CA GLN A 159 -20.79 -48.09 32.58
C GLN A 159 -21.06 -46.79 33.34
N ALA A 160 -21.13 -46.85 34.67
CA ALA A 160 -21.37 -45.68 35.51
C ALA A 160 -20.28 -44.62 35.35
N LEU A 161 -19.00 -45.02 35.39
CA LEU A 161 -17.89 -44.08 35.16
C LEU A 161 -17.94 -43.48 33.77
N ARG A 162 -18.18 -44.29 32.73
CA ARG A 162 -18.34 -43.79 31.36
C ARG A 162 -19.49 -42.79 31.28
N ASP A 163 -20.66 -43.12 31.82
CA ASP A 163 -21.84 -42.25 31.70
C ASP A 163 -21.68 -40.95 32.48
N SER A 164 -20.97 -40.96 33.62
CA SER A 164 -20.66 -39.73 34.37
C SER A 164 -19.80 -38.74 33.59
N LEU A 165 -19.02 -39.20 32.61
CA LEU A 165 -18.09 -38.38 31.82
C LEU A 165 -18.67 -37.92 30.48
N ILE A 166 -19.95 -38.19 30.20
CA ILE A 166 -20.55 -37.89 28.89
C ILE A 166 -20.49 -36.39 28.56
N TYR A 167 -20.76 -35.52 29.52
CA TYR A 167 -20.75 -34.07 29.30
C TYR A 167 -19.33 -33.54 29.15
N ASP A 168 -18.39 -34.02 29.95
CA ASP A 168 -16.98 -33.64 29.91
C ASP A 168 -16.39 -33.89 28.51
N ILE A 169 -16.59 -35.10 27.97
CA ILE A 169 -16.11 -35.46 26.64
C ILE A 169 -16.86 -34.71 25.54
N THR A 170 -18.18 -34.53 25.68
CA THR A 170 -18.97 -33.77 24.69
C THR A 170 -18.50 -32.33 24.58
N VAL A 171 -18.28 -31.65 25.70
CA VAL A 171 -17.80 -30.26 25.72
C VAL A 171 -16.39 -30.17 25.16
N ALA A 172 -15.48 -31.07 25.54
CA ALA A 172 -14.12 -31.11 25.00
C ALA A 172 -14.10 -31.24 23.47
N MET A 173 -14.87 -32.20 22.94
CA MET A 173 -14.98 -32.44 21.50
C MET A 173 -15.62 -31.26 20.77
N LYS A 174 -16.72 -30.72 21.29
CA LYS A 174 -17.48 -29.65 20.62
C LYS A 174 -16.78 -28.31 20.68
N ALA A 175 -16.07 -27.99 21.76
CA ALA A 175 -15.24 -26.78 21.83
C ALA A 175 -14.10 -26.84 20.79
N ARG A 176 -13.45 -28.00 20.64
CA ARG A 176 -12.44 -28.24 19.61
C ARG A 176 -13.02 -28.13 18.20
N GLU A 177 -14.17 -28.75 17.96
CA GLU A 177 -14.89 -28.65 16.67
C GLU A 177 -15.25 -27.21 16.32
N ALA A 178 -15.69 -26.41 17.30
CA ALA A 178 -15.98 -24.99 17.09
C ALA A 178 -14.72 -24.21 16.67
N GLN A 179 -13.61 -24.41 17.38
CA GLN A 179 -12.34 -23.76 17.04
C GLN A 179 -11.83 -24.14 15.64
N ASP A 180 -11.92 -25.41 15.28
CA ASP A 180 -11.50 -25.89 13.96
C ASP A 180 -12.43 -25.37 12.85
N ALA A 181 -13.74 -25.26 13.11
CA ALA A 181 -14.70 -24.67 12.19
C ALA A 181 -14.46 -23.17 11.97
N VAL A 182 -14.12 -22.41 13.02
CA VAL A 182 -13.70 -21.00 12.91
C VAL A 182 -12.45 -20.86 12.03
N LYS A 183 -11.42 -21.67 12.28
CA LYS A 183 -10.19 -21.66 11.46
C LYS A 183 -10.46 -22.00 9.99
N ALA A 184 -11.47 -22.82 9.72
CA ALA A 184 -11.91 -23.18 8.38
C ALA A 184 -12.88 -22.16 7.75
N GLY A 185 -13.23 -21.07 8.44
CA GLY A 185 -14.20 -20.07 7.96
C GLY A 185 -15.66 -20.55 7.93
N ASN A 186 -15.99 -21.65 8.61
CA ASN A 186 -17.35 -22.21 8.66
C ASN A 186 -18.04 -21.84 9.97
N LEU A 187 -18.57 -20.61 10.02
CA LEU A 187 -19.17 -20.06 11.24
C LEU A 187 -20.48 -20.74 11.64
N ASP A 188 -21.27 -21.25 10.70
CA ASP A 188 -22.51 -21.99 11.01
C ASP A 188 -22.22 -23.29 11.78
N LYS A 189 -21.19 -24.03 11.34
CA LYS A 189 -20.74 -25.23 12.04
C LYS A 189 -20.16 -24.89 13.41
N ALA A 190 -19.39 -23.80 13.51
CA ALA A 190 -18.85 -23.33 14.78
C ALA A 190 -19.98 -22.99 15.77
N LYS A 191 -21.01 -22.27 15.31
CA LYS A 191 -22.18 -21.91 16.10
C LYS A 191 -22.94 -23.14 16.60
N ALA A 192 -23.20 -24.12 15.73
CA ALA A 192 -23.89 -25.36 16.12
C ALA A 192 -23.09 -26.17 17.15
N ALA A 193 -21.76 -26.17 17.07
CA ALA A 193 -20.89 -26.81 18.05
C ALA A 193 -20.90 -26.04 19.39
N LEU A 194 -20.82 -24.71 19.35
CA LEU A 194 -20.90 -23.85 20.54
C LEU A 194 -22.25 -23.95 21.26
N ASP A 195 -23.35 -24.12 20.53
CA ASP A 195 -24.66 -24.33 21.16
C ASP A 195 -24.68 -25.59 22.04
N GLN A 196 -24.04 -26.67 21.60
CA GLN A 196 -23.87 -27.87 22.42
C GLN A 196 -22.90 -27.65 23.59
N VAL A 197 -21.82 -26.90 23.39
CA VAL A 197 -20.90 -26.52 24.46
C VAL A 197 -21.66 -25.75 25.55
N ASN A 198 -22.38 -24.70 25.18
CA ASN A 198 -23.11 -23.83 26.10
C ASN A 198 -24.24 -24.59 26.83
N GLN A 199 -24.86 -25.57 26.16
CA GLN A 199 -25.88 -26.44 26.77
C GLN A 199 -25.31 -27.39 27.83
N TYR A 200 -24.10 -27.92 27.63
CA TYR A 200 -23.56 -29.01 28.46
C TYR A 200 -22.43 -28.59 29.41
N VAL A 201 -21.81 -27.42 29.23
CA VAL A 201 -20.70 -26.94 30.07
C VAL A 201 -21.10 -26.78 31.54
N SER A 202 -22.36 -26.51 31.84
CA SER A 202 -22.88 -26.42 33.21
C SER A 202 -23.03 -27.79 33.90
N LYS A 203 -22.92 -28.89 33.14
CA LYS A 203 -23.13 -30.27 33.62
C LYS A 203 -21.84 -31.10 33.70
N VAL A 204 -20.68 -30.49 33.43
CA VAL A 204 -19.37 -31.18 33.47
C VAL A 204 -18.98 -31.51 34.91
N THR A 205 -18.22 -32.58 35.08
CA THR A 205 -17.72 -32.99 36.39
C THR A 205 -16.64 -32.03 36.93
N ASP A 206 -16.41 -32.06 38.24
CA ASP A 206 -15.37 -31.25 38.88
C ASP A 206 -13.94 -31.61 38.44
N ALA A 207 -13.74 -32.82 37.89
CA ALA A 207 -12.42 -33.30 37.47
C ALA A 207 -11.77 -32.38 36.43
N PHE A 208 -12.55 -31.96 35.42
CA PHE A 208 -12.08 -31.15 34.30
C PHE A 208 -12.77 -29.78 34.18
N LYS A 209 -13.63 -29.41 35.14
CA LYS A 209 -14.45 -28.19 35.09
C LYS A 209 -13.68 -26.93 34.68
N ALA A 210 -12.54 -26.67 35.31
CA ALA A 210 -11.74 -25.48 35.03
C ALA A 210 -11.19 -25.47 33.59
N GLU A 211 -10.66 -26.61 33.12
CA GLU A 211 -10.12 -26.75 31.76
C GLU A 211 -11.22 -26.65 30.71
N LEU A 212 -12.37 -27.29 30.94
CA LEU A 212 -13.51 -27.27 30.01
C LEU A 212 -14.20 -25.91 29.95
N GLN A 213 -14.33 -25.21 31.09
CA GLN A 213 -14.83 -23.83 31.11
C GLN A 213 -13.89 -22.89 30.36
N LYS A 214 -12.58 -23.08 30.49
CA LYS A 214 -11.60 -22.33 29.71
C LYS A 214 -11.74 -22.65 28.21
N ALA A 215 -11.78 -23.91 27.83
CA ALA A 215 -11.94 -24.31 26.43
C ALA A 215 -13.24 -23.76 25.81
N ALA A 216 -14.34 -23.75 26.56
CA ALA A 216 -15.61 -23.15 26.14
C ALA A 216 -15.49 -21.63 25.92
N LYS A 217 -14.86 -20.91 26.87
CA LYS A 217 -14.61 -19.47 26.74
C LYS A 217 -13.72 -19.16 25.54
N ASP A 218 -12.63 -19.90 25.37
CA ASP A 218 -11.69 -19.72 24.27
C ASP A 218 -12.35 -19.99 22.91
N ALA A 219 -13.22 -21.00 22.82
CA ALA A 219 -14.00 -21.28 21.61
C ALA A 219 -15.03 -20.18 21.30
N ASN A 220 -15.74 -19.67 22.31
CA ASN A 220 -16.67 -18.54 22.14
C ASN A 220 -15.92 -17.27 21.69
N ALA A 221 -14.78 -16.95 22.32
CA ALA A 221 -13.98 -15.78 21.96
C ALA A 221 -13.45 -15.85 20.53
N ALA A 222 -12.96 -17.02 20.10
CA ALA A 222 -12.51 -17.23 18.73
C ALA A 222 -13.64 -17.05 17.71
N TYR A 223 -14.85 -17.54 18.02
CA TYR A 223 -16.02 -17.36 17.17
C TYR A 223 -16.45 -15.89 17.06
N GLU A 224 -16.56 -15.18 18.19
CA GLU A 224 -16.92 -13.75 18.20
C GLU A 224 -15.89 -12.89 17.46
N ALA A 225 -14.59 -13.19 17.61
CA ALA A 225 -13.53 -12.51 16.88
C ALA A 225 -13.67 -12.68 15.36
N ALA A 226 -14.09 -13.85 14.90
CA ALA A 226 -14.23 -14.17 13.47
C ALA A 226 -15.51 -13.61 12.82
N LEU A 227 -16.47 -13.11 13.58
CA LEU A 227 -17.67 -12.48 13.02
C LEU A 227 -17.31 -11.16 12.34
N THR A 228 -17.91 -10.88 11.19
CA THR A 228 -17.84 -9.54 10.57
C THR A 228 -18.75 -8.57 11.33
N PRO A 229 -18.27 -7.40 11.77
CA PRO A 229 -19.11 -6.39 12.42
C PRO A 229 -20.24 -5.90 11.51
N LYS A 230 -21.46 -5.78 12.04
CA LYS A 230 -22.65 -5.32 11.31
C LYS A 230 -23.70 -4.71 12.24
N VAL A 231 -24.57 -3.89 11.66
CA VAL A 231 -25.86 -3.51 12.25
C VAL A 231 -26.79 -4.72 12.18
N GLU A 232 -27.23 -5.22 13.32
CA GLU A 232 -28.14 -6.36 13.41
C GLU A 232 -29.59 -5.94 13.24
N SER A 233 -30.02 -4.88 13.92
CA SER A 233 -31.38 -4.33 13.80
C SER A 233 -31.46 -2.84 14.13
N VAL A 234 -32.51 -2.21 13.60
CA VAL A 234 -32.95 -0.87 14.01
C VAL A 234 -34.45 -0.90 14.27
N SER A 235 -34.92 -0.23 15.31
CA SER A 235 -36.34 -0.13 15.64
C SER A 235 -36.62 1.13 16.45
N ALA A 236 -37.75 1.78 16.20
CA ALA A 236 -38.22 2.85 17.09
C ALA A 236 -38.58 2.24 18.46
N ILE A 237 -38.21 2.90 19.55
CA ILE A 237 -38.70 2.59 20.91
C ILE A 237 -40.07 3.25 21.11
N ASN A 238 -40.16 4.52 20.68
CA ASN A 238 -41.35 5.37 20.72
C ASN A 238 -41.22 6.41 19.60
N LEU A 239 -42.07 7.44 19.58
CA LEU A 239 -42.02 8.47 18.53
C LEU A 239 -40.78 9.39 18.58
N LYS A 240 -39.89 9.26 19.57
CA LYS A 240 -38.73 10.14 19.74
C LYS A 240 -37.40 9.41 19.96
N GLN A 241 -37.41 8.09 20.13
CA GLN A 241 -36.20 7.30 20.32
C GLN A 241 -36.11 6.12 19.35
N VAL A 242 -34.89 5.83 18.89
CA VAL A 242 -34.58 4.69 18.03
C VAL A 242 -33.51 3.84 18.70
N LYS A 243 -33.75 2.54 18.79
CA LYS A 243 -32.77 1.55 19.22
C LYS A 243 -32.08 0.93 18.03
N ILE A 244 -30.76 0.89 18.08
CA ILE A 244 -29.89 0.20 17.14
C ILE A 244 -29.19 -0.91 17.90
N THR A 245 -29.19 -2.12 17.34
CA THR A 245 -28.45 -3.27 17.89
C THR A 245 -27.40 -3.69 16.87
N PHE A 246 -26.17 -3.87 17.34
CA PHE A 246 -25.02 -4.35 16.60
C PHE A 246 -24.68 -5.78 17.03
N ASN A 247 -24.00 -6.55 16.17
CA ASN A 247 -23.59 -7.91 16.56
C ASN A 247 -22.33 -7.94 17.45
N LYS A 248 -21.55 -6.86 17.47
CA LYS A 248 -20.36 -6.66 18.30
C LYS A 248 -20.49 -5.38 19.13
N ASP A 249 -19.75 -5.32 20.23
CA ASP A 249 -19.69 -4.13 21.07
C ASP A 249 -19.12 -2.94 20.27
N VAL A 250 -19.77 -1.80 20.38
CA VAL A 250 -19.39 -0.58 19.65
C VAL A 250 -18.47 0.30 20.50
N ASP A 251 -17.53 0.96 19.84
CA ASP A 251 -16.72 2.00 20.47
C ASP A 251 -17.64 3.18 20.81
N VAL A 252 -17.70 3.55 22.10
CA VAL A 252 -18.58 4.60 22.62
C VAL A 252 -18.33 5.95 21.93
N THR A 253 -17.08 6.26 21.57
CA THR A 253 -16.74 7.56 20.96
C THR A 253 -17.41 7.72 19.59
N THR A 254 -17.20 6.75 18.70
CA THR A 254 -17.82 6.72 17.38
C THR A 254 -19.32 6.45 17.45
N ALA A 255 -19.77 5.61 18.38
CA ALA A 255 -21.18 5.28 18.53
C ALA A 255 -22.03 6.41 19.13
N GLU A 256 -21.47 7.29 19.95
CA GLU A 256 -22.17 8.48 20.49
C GLU A 256 -22.00 9.72 19.60
N THR A 257 -21.25 9.64 18.50
CA THR A 257 -21.11 10.73 17.53
C THR A 257 -22.40 10.87 16.72
N VAL A 258 -23.17 11.93 16.98
CA VAL A 258 -24.47 12.18 16.34
C VAL A 258 -24.40 12.19 14.80
N GLY A 259 -23.30 12.73 14.23
CA GLY A 259 -23.10 12.79 12.77
C GLY A 259 -23.04 11.42 12.06
N ASN A 260 -22.87 10.33 12.81
CA ASN A 260 -22.84 8.96 12.29
C ASN A 260 -24.24 8.39 12.01
N TYR A 261 -25.29 9.13 12.37
CA TYR A 261 -26.69 8.73 12.24
C TYR A 261 -27.48 9.79 11.49
N THR A 262 -27.91 9.47 10.28
CA THR A 262 -28.56 10.45 9.40
C THR A 262 -29.88 9.94 8.87
N PHE A 263 -30.90 10.81 8.93
CA PHE A 263 -32.16 10.64 8.23
C PHE A 263 -32.17 11.57 7.01
N PRO A 264 -32.87 11.20 5.90
CA PRO A 264 -33.08 12.09 4.77
C PRO A 264 -33.78 13.39 5.20
N SER A 265 -33.35 14.53 4.66
CA SER A 265 -33.95 15.84 4.99
C SER A 265 -35.47 15.89 4.75
N ALA A 266 -35.96 15.15 3.76
CA ALA A 266 -37.39 15.03 3.46
C ALA A 266 -38.22 14.36 4.58
N SER A 267 -37.58 13.63 5.51
CA SER A 267 -38.25 13.03 6.66
C SER A 267 -38.58 14.02 7.77
N GLY A 268 -37.89 15.17 7.82
CA GLY A 268 -37.99 16.14 8.92
C GLY A 268 -37.41 15.66 10.26
N LEU A 269 -36.75 14.50 10.30
CA LEU A 269 -36.14 13.92 11.50
C LEU A 269 -34.65 14.24 11.56
N THR A 270 -34.18 14.59 12.76
CA THR A 270 -32.76 14.80 13.07
C THR A 270 -32.44 14.17 14.42
N VAL A 271 -31.21 13.70 14.58
CA VAL A 271 -30.73 13.10 15.83
C VAL A 271 -30.13 14.21 16.71
N THR A 272 -30.57 14.29 17.97
CA THR A 272 -30.03 15.21 18.98
C THR A 272 -28.96 14.55 19.84
N SER A 273 -29.10 13.26 20.14
CA SER A 273 -28.12 12.51 20.91
C SER A 273 -28.10 11.05 20.50
N ALA A 274 -26.95 10.41 20.69
CA ALA A 274 -26.75 8.98 20.59
C ALA A 274 -26.08 8.50 21.88
N LYS A 275 -26.59 7.43 22.48
CA LYS A 275 -26.07 6.85 23.72
C LYS A 275 -25.77 5.38 23.53
N ALA A 276 -24.50 5.02 23.69
CA ALA A 276 -24.02 3.67 23.46
C ALA A 276 -23.95 2.89 24.77
N ASN A 277 -24.35 1.63 24.72
CA ASN A 277 -24.21 0.66 25.80
C ASN A 277 -23.93 -0.73 25.20
N GLY A 278 -22.65 -1.12 25.20
CA GLY A 278 -22.19 -2.41 24.64
C GLY A 278 -22.54 -2.54 23.16
N LYS A 279 -23.50 -3.41 22.83
CA LYS A 279 -23.98 -3.68 21.47
C LYS A 279 -25.13 -2.77 21.03
N GLU A 280 -25.59 -1.85 21.87
CA GLU A 280 -26.79 -1.08 21.62
C GLU A 280 -26.49 0.42 21.57
N VAL A 281 -27.17 1.13 20.67
CA VAL A 281 -27.20 2.59 20.65
C VAL A 281 -28.64 3.07 20.68
N ILE A 282 -28.96 3.96 21.62
CA ILE A 282 -30.23 4.66 21.66
C ILE A 282 -30.04 6.06 21.10
N LEU A 283 -30.70 6.33 19.98
CA LEU A 283 -30.80 7.66 19.40
C LEU A 283 -31.99 8.40 20.00
N THR A 284 -31.83 9.68 20.32
CA THR A 284 -32.94 10.58 20.65
C THR A 284 -33.07 11.62 19.55
N LEU A 285 -34.29 11.80 19.03
CA LEU A 285 -34.59 12.73 17.94
C LEU A 285 -34.86 14.14 18.47
N THR A 286 -34.58 15.15 17.65
CA THR A 286 -34.89 16.55 17.96
C THR A 286 -36.40 16.77 17.99
N ASN A 287 -37.05 16.44 16.88
CA ASN A 287 -38.49 16.46 16.71
C ASN A 287 -39.03 15.04 16.85
N SER A 288 -40.24 14.91 17.41
CA SER A 288 -40.92 13.62 17.41
C SER A 288 -41.36 13.26 15.99
N ALA A 289 -41.20 12.00 15.62
CA ALA A 289 -41.77 11.45 14.41
C ALA A 289 -43.30 11.42 14.48
N ALA A 290 -43.95 11.52 13.32
CA ALA A 290 -45.40 11.34 13.25
C ALA A 290 -45.76 9.86 13.47
N GLN A 291 -46.94 9.61 14.02
CA GLN A 291 -47.48 8.26 14.19
C GLN A 291 -47.51 7.51 12.84
N GLN A 292 -47.00 6.28 12.82
CA GLN A 292 -46.82 5.43 11.63
C GLN A 292 -45.85 5.96 10.55
N GLN A 293 -45.11 7.04 10.82
CA GLN A 293 -44.07 7.52 9.90
C GLN A 293 -43.01 6.44 9.69
N THR A 294 -42.50 6.33 8.46
CA THR A 294 -41.34 5.50 8.15
C THR A 294 -40.25 6.38 7.57
N ALA A 295 -39.01 6.21 8.05
CA ALA A 295 -37.86 6.93 7.54
C ALA A 295 -36.62 6.03 7.54
N ASP A 296 -35.80 6.16 6.50
CA ASP A 296 -34.56 5.41 6.39
C ASP A 296 -33.48 6.06 7.24
N LEU A 297 -32.88 5.28 8.14
CA LEU A 297 -31.74 5.68 8.96
C LEU A 297 -30.46 5.13 8.31
N THR A 298 -29.55 6.03 7.95
CA THR A 298 -28.19 5.69 7.53
C THR A 298 -27.25 5.75 8.73
N ILE A 299 -26.53 4.64 8.95
CA ILE A 299 -25.51 4.45 9.99
C ILE A 299 -24.17 4.31 9.29
N GLU A 300 -23.20 5.17 9.62
CA GLU A 300 -21.86 5.20 9.02
C GLU A 300 -20.82 5.58 10.08
N ASN A 301 -19.55 5.20 9.88
CA ASN A 301 -18.41 5.56 10.75
C ASN A 301 -18.49 5.09 12.20
N VAL A 302 -19.37 4.13 12.53
CA VAL A 302 -19.37 3.46 13.83
C VAL A 302 -18.32 2.35 13.82
N LYS A 303 -17.45 2.32 14.83
CA LYS A 303 -16.42 1.29 15.00
C LYS A 303 -16.80 0.33 16.13
N THR A 304 -16.26 -0.88 16.11
CA THR A 304 -16.28 -1.76 17.28
C THR A 304 -15.29 -1.29 18.33
N VAL A 305 -15.38 -1.80 19.55
CA VAL A 305 -14.38 -1.54 20.62
C VAL A 305 -12.94 -1.90 20.21
N ASN A 306 -12.77 -2.78 19.21
CA ASN A 306 -11.47 -3.17 18.67
C ASN A 306 -11.03 -2.32 17.47
N GLY A 307 -11.76 -1.25 17.14
CA GLY A 307 -11.46 -0.35 16.03
C GLY A 307 -11.93 -0.83 14.65
N GLU A 308 -12.61 -1.98 14.54
CA GLU A 308 -13.13 -2.47 13.26
C GLU A 308 -14.29 -1.59 12.80
N LEU A 309 -14.22 -1.05 11.57
CA LEU A 309 -15.29 -0.24 11.02
C LEU A 309 -16.52 -1.10 10.70
N ILE A 310 -17.69 -0.69 11.18
CA ILE A 310 -18.98 -1.29 10.82
C ILE A 310 -19.40 -0.71 9.47
N GLY A 311 -19.64 -1.59 8.50
CA GLY A 311 -19.99 -1.18 7.14
C GLY A 311 -21.22 -0.27 7.08
N LYS A 312 -21.15 0.79 6.27
CA LYS A 312 -22.25 1.73 6.04
C LYS A 312 -23.53 0.96 5.74
N THR A 313 -24.55 1.19 6.55
CA THR A 313 -25.81 0.47 6.45
C THR A 313 -26.96 1.46 6.47
N THR A 314 -27.96 1.26 5.61
CA THR A 314 -29.23 2.01 5.66
C THR A 314 -30.36 1.04 5.97
N LYS A 315 -31.19 1.38 6.95
CA LYS A 315 -32.33 0.56 7.39
C LYS A 315 -33.55 1.45 7.60
N SER A 316 -34.70 0.96 7.18
CA SER A 316 -35.97 1.66 7.40
C SER A 316 -36.43 1.52 8.84
N VAL A 317 -36.82 2.63 9.45
CA VAL A 317 -37.37 2.71 10.81
C VAL A 317 -38.83 3.10 10.72
N LYS A 318 -39.73 2.25 11.22
CA LYS A 318 -41.15 2.55 11.39
C LYS A 318 -41.40 3.05 12.81
N PHE A 319 -41.91 4.27 12.92
CA PHE A 319 -42.28 4.90 14.18
C PHE A 319 -43.74 4.58 14.47
N LEU A 320 -43.97 3.67 15.43
CA LEU A 320 -45.29 3.31 15.90
C LEU A 320 -45.25 3.21 17.41
N ASP A 321 -46.12 3.98 18.05
CA ASP A 321 -46.25 4.01 19.50
C ASP A 321 -47.71 3.76 19.89
N VAL A 322 -47.93 2.71 20.67
CA VAL A 322 -49.28 2.22 21.06
C VAL A 322 -49.33 1.82 22.53
N THR A 323 -48.28 2.12 23.29
CA THR A 323 -48.12 1.72 24.69
C THR A 323 -48.22 2.96 25.55
N ALA A 324 -49.03 2.90 26.61
CA ALA A 324 -49.07 3.98 27.58
C ALA A 324 -47.91 3.87 28.57
N PRO A 325 -47.34 5.01 29.04
CA PRO A 325 -46.26 5.01 30.00
C PRO A 325 -46.71 4.49 31.38
N THR A 326 -45.84 3.75 32.05
CA THR A 326 -46.07 3.18 33.39
C THR A 326 -44.95 3.54 34.37
N VAL A 327 -45.22 3.45 35.67
CA VAL A 327 -44.21 3.66 36.72
C VAL A 327 -43.39 2.38 36.92
N ALA A 328 -42.16 2.38 36.44
CA ALA A 328 -41.22 1.28 36.55
C ALA A 328 -40.74 1.10 37.99
N SER A 329 -40.12 2.13 38.58
CA SER A 329 -39.59 2.10 39.96
C SER A 329 -39.74 3.44 40.69
N VAL A 330 -39.69 3.36 42.02
CA VAL A 330 -39.56 4.51 42.93
C VAL A 330 -38.42 4.19 43.88
N GLU A 331 -37.37 5.01 43.87
CA GLU A 331 -36.12 4.77 44.59
C GLU A 331 -35.84 5.94 45.55
N ALA A 332 -35.49 5.61 46.80
CA ALA A 332 -35.05 6.59 47.79
C ALA A 332 -33.55 6.88 47.59
N ILE A 333 -33.25 7.87 46.75
CA ILE A 333 -31.86 8.21 46.43
C ILE A 333 -31.21 9.13 47.47
N GLY A 334 -31.98 9.70 48.41
CA GLY A 334 -31.46 10.47 49.54
C GLY A 334 -32.50 10.64 50.66
N PRO A 335 -32.13 11.25 51.81
CA PRO A 335 -32.99 11.36 52.99
C PRO A 335 -34.34 12.05 52.74
N LYS A 336 -34.40 12.95 51.75
CA LYS A 336 -35.61 13.68 51.34
C LYS A 336 -35.80 13.69 49.83
N THR A 337 -35.25 12.70 49.13
CA THR A 337 -35.22 12.69 47.67
C THR A 337 -35.65 11.33 47.14
N LEU A 338 -36.71 11.32 46.32
CA LEU A 338 -37.16 10.13 45.60
C LEU A 338 -36.89 10.31 44.10
N LYS A 339 -36.46 9.25 43.44
CA LYS A 339 -36.38 9.15 41.97
C LYS A 339 -37.48 8.22 41.49
N VAL A 340 -38.29 8.69 40.56
CA VAL A 340 -39.34 7.89 39.90
C VAL A 340 -38.89 7.61 38.49
N LYS A 341 -38.86 6.33 38.10
CA LYS A 341 -38.53 5.89 36.73
C LYS A 341 -39.78 5.43 36.01
N PHE A 342 -39.92 5.83 34.75
CA PHE A 342 -41.03 5.47 33.86
C PHE A 342 -40.59 4.41 32.84
N SER A 343 -41.55 3.73 32.20
CA SER A 343 -41.27 2.75 31.15
C SER A 343 -40.77 3.37 29.84
N GLU A 344 -40.94 4.67 29.68
CA GLU A 344 -40.54 5.45 28.49
C GLU A 344 -40.40 6.94 28.83
N ILE A 345 -39.85 7.71 27.89
CA ILE A 345 -39.66 9.14 28.05
C ILE A 345 -40.99 9.91 27.94
N LEU A 346 -41.18 10.89 28.82
CA LEU A 346 -42.41 11.68 28.87
C LEU A 346 -42.22 13.06 28.22
N SER A 347 -43.27 13.56 27.56
CA SER A 347 -43.35 14.93 27.03
C SER A 347 -43.86 15.93 28.07
N THR A 348 -44.65 15.48 29.05
CA THR A 348 -45.16 16.35 30.13
C THR A 348 -44.98 15.70 31.50
N VAL A 349 -44.75 16.52 32.52
CA VAL A 349 -44.55 16.06 33.90
C VAL A 349 -45.82 15.39 34.47
N PRO A 350 -45.70 14.24 35.15
CA PRO A 350 -46.79 13.65 35.93
C PRO A 350 -47.12 14.44 37.20
N THR A 351 -48.25 14.11 37.80
CA THR A 351 -48.62 14.57 39.15
C THR A 351 -48.36 13.47 40.17
N PHE A 352 -47.89 13.86 41.36
CA PHE A 352 -47.44 12.93 42.40
C PHE A 352 -48.14 13.25 43.73
N THR A 353 -48.47 12.21 44.50
CA THR A 353 -48.96 12.34 45.88
C THR A 353 -48.34 11.22 46.72
N LEU A 354 -47.61 11.58 47.77
CA LEU A 354 -46.94 10.63 48.67
C LEU A 354 -47.78 10.43 49.94
N ASP A 355 -48.08 9.18 50.26
CA ASP A 355 -48.87 8.75 51.43
C ASP A 355 -50.14 9.58 51.64
N ASP A 356 -50.95 9.66 50.59
CA ASP A 356 -52.21 10.43 50.54
C ASP A 356 -52.05 11.90 50.95
N GLY A 357 -50.86 12.47 50.73
CA GLY A 357 -50.54 13.88 50.97
C GLY A 357 -49.99 14.18 52.36
N THR A 358 -49.75 13.16 53.20
CA THR A 358 -49.18 13.35 54.54
C THR A 358 -47.73 13.82 54.52
N ILE A 359 -46.95 13.44 53.49
CA ILE A 359 -45.61 13.97 53.23
C ILE A 359 -45.68 14.90 52.02
N ALA A 360 -45.36 16.18 52.25
CA ALA A 360 -45.36 17.18 51.18
C ALA A 360 -44.23 16.94 50.17
N ILE A 361 -44.57 16.93 48.88
CA ILE A 361 -43.60 17.03 47.77
C ILE A 361 -43.43 18.53 47.49
N VAL A 362 -42.25 19.06 47.80
CA VAL A 362 -41.97 20.50 47.72
C VAL A 362 -41.42 20.92 46.37
N ASN A 363 -40.83 19.97 45.62
CA ASN A 363 -40.33 20.22 44.27
C ASN A 363 -40.41 18.95 43.44
N VAL A 364 -40.73 19.11 42.16
CA VAL A 364 -40.67 18.06 41.14
C VAL A 364 -39.71 18.55 40.06
N ALA A 365 -38.51 17.96 40.02
CA ALA A 365 -37.55 18.18 38.95
C ALA A 365 -37.81 17.16 37.84
N PHE A 366 -38.29 17.64 36.70
CA PHE A 366 -38.56 16.83 35.51
C PHE A 366 -38.23 17.63 34.25
N THR A 367 -37.61 16.97 33.28
CA THR A 367 -37.27 17.54 31.97
C THR A 367 -38.02 16.79 30.88
N PRO A 368 -38.78 17.46 29.99
CA PRO A 368 -39.40 16.80 28.84
C PRO A 368 -38.37 16.02 28.02
N GLY A 369 -38.69 14.78 27.65
CA GLY A 369 -37.74 13.85 27.04
C GLY A 369 -37.00 12.95 28.02
N SER A 370 -37.28 13.03 29.32
CA SER A 370 -36.76 12.12 30.34
C SER A 370 -37.79 11.05 30.73
N ASP A 371 -37.29 9.87 31.09
CA ASP A 371 -38.00 8.78 31.76
C ASP A 371 -37.85 8.84 33.28
N GLU A 372 -37.28 9.92 33.83
CA GLU A 372 -37.03 10.08 35.27
C GLU A 372 -37.61 11.40 35.80
N ALA A 373 -38.22 11.34 36.98
CA ALA A 373 -38.60 12.52 37.77
C ALA A 373 -37.98 12.44 39.16
N VAL A 374 -37.38 13.53 39.63
CA VAL A 374 -36.79 13.63 40.97
C VAL A 374 -37.69 14.48 41.86
N LEU A 375 -38.18 13.87 42.93
CA LEU A 375 -39.08 14.49 43.91
C LEU A 375 -38.27 14.92 45.13
N THR A 376 -38.40 16.18 45.52
CA THR A 376 -37.88 16.66 46.81
C THR A 376 -39.01 16.68 47.82
N LEU A 377 -38.78 16.08 48.98
CA LEU A 377 -39.74 15.95 50.07
C LEU A 377 -39.54 17.02 51.14
N GLY A 378 -40.61 17.47 51.79
CA GLY A 378 -40.52 18.43 52.91
C GLY A 378 -39.85 17.82 54.15
N THR A 379 -40.15 16.55 54.43
CA THR A 379 -39.63 15.77 55.56
C THR A 379 -39.11 14.42 55.08
N GLN A 380 -38.20 13.83 55.88
CA GLN A 380 -37.69 12.49 55.62
C GLN A 380 -38.79 11.46 56.00
N PRO A 381 -39.16 10.53 55.09
CA PRO A 381 -40.04 9.42 55.42
C PRO A 381 -39.45 8.52 56.52
N ALA A 382 -40.31 7.83 57.26
CA ALA A 382 -39.87 6.79 58.19
C ALA A 382 -39.33 5.58 57.41
N SER A 383 -38.49 4.75 58.02
CA SER A 383 -38.10 3.49 57.38
C SER A 383 -39.31 2.55 57.28
N GLY A 384 -39.57 1.98 56.11
CA GLY A 384 -40.72 1.09 55.88
C GLY A 384 -41.36 1.27 54.51
N THR A 385 -42.56 0.71 54.34
CA THR A 385 -43.32 0.77 53.08
C THR A 385 -44.12 2.07 52.99
N HIS A 386 -44.02 2.74 51.84
CA HIS A 386 -44.69 3.98 51.49
C HIS A 386 -45.44 3.87 50.16
N LYS A 387 -46.40 4.75 49.92
CA LYS A 387 -47.26 4.76 48.74
C LYS A 387 -47.10 6.04 47.94
N LEU A 388 -46.61 5.92 46.71
CA LEU A 388 -46.58 7.02 45.76
C LEU A 388 -47.71 6.85 44.74
N LYS A 389 -48.69 7.75 44.78
CA LYS A 389 -49.71 7.88 43.73
C LYS A 389 -49.16 8.74 42.61
N VAL A 390 -49.23 8.23 41.38
CA VAL A 390 -48.77 8.91 40.17
C VAL A 390 -49.90 8.89 39.15
N LYS A 391 -50.17 10.03 38.51
CA LYS A 391 -51.15 10.13 37.43
C LYS A 391 -50.85 11.32 36.53
N ASP A 392 -51.45 11.35 35.34
CA ASP A 392 -51.17 12.35 34.31
C ASP A 392 -49.69 12.34 33.89
N GLY A 393 -49.27 13.29 33.05
CA GLY A 393 -48.02 13.18 32.31
C GLY A 393 -48.23 12.32 31.07
N ALA A 394 -47.82 12.81 29.91
CA ALA A 394 -48.01 12.16 28.63
C ALA A 394 -46.66 11.81 28.00
N ASP A 395 -46.60 10.74 27.24
CA ASP A 395 -45.50 10.42 26.34
C ASP A 395 -45.50 11.33 25.09
N TYR A 396 -44.72 10.99 24.07
CA TYR A 396 -44.68 11.72 22.80
C TYR A 396 -45.74 11.30 21.78
N ALA A 397 -46.52 10.26 22.05
CA ALA A 397 -47.72 9.85 21.30
C ALA A 397 -49.02 10.42 21.90
N GLY A 398 -48.94 11.02 23.09
CA GLY A 398 -50.06 11.58 23.83
C GLY A 398 -50.74 10.60 24.80
N PHE A 399 -50.22 9.39 25.00
CA PHE A 399 -50.75 8.49 26.02
C PHE A 399 -50.31 8.97 27.40
N LYS A 400 -51.26 8.98 28.33
CA LYS A 400 -51.03 9.43 29.70
C LYS A 400 -50.61 8.27 30.60
N VAL A 401 -49.84 8.58 31.65
CA VAL A 401 -49.65 7.66 32.77
C VAL A 401 -51.00 7.45 33.45
N GLU A 402 -51.49 6.22 33.43
CA GLU A 402 -52.71 5.82 34.13
C GLU A 402 -52.51 5.99 35.65
N GLU A 403 -53.55 6.42 36.37
CA GLU A 403 -53.46 6.61 37.81
C GLU A 403 -53.07 5.29 38.50
N VAL A 404 -51.90 5.31 39.14
CA VAL A 404 -51.34 4.13 39.81
C VAL A 404 -50.81 4.51 41.18
N VAL A 405 -51.05 3.64 42.16
CA VAL A 405 -50.43 3.72 43.49
C VAL A 405 -49.32 2.70 43.55
N LYS A 406 -48.07 3.16 43.56
CA LYS A 406 -46.88 2.32 43.65
C LYS A 406 -46.41 2.25 45.10
N GLU A 407 -46.36 1.04 45.64
CA GLU A 407 -45.69 0.78 46.92
C GLU A 407 -44.17 0.70 46.72
N PHE A 408 -43.42 1.32 47.61
CA PHE A 408 -41.96 1.24 47.65
C PHE A 408 -41.46 1.21 49.09
N THR A 409 -40.27 0.68 49.31
CA THR A 409 -39.64 0.64 50.64
C THR A 409 -38.65 1.79 50.76
N PHE A 410 -38.83 2.64 51.76
CA PHE A 410 -37.86 3.65 52.14
C PHE A 410 -36.89 3.05 53.17
N ALA A 411 -35.60 3.05 52.82
CA ALA A 411 -34.52 2.60 53.68
C ALA A 411 -33.32 3.53 53.51
N THR A 412 -32.51 3.66 54.57
CA THR A 412 -31.25 4.38 54.52
C THR A 412 -30.23 3.60 53.70
N ASP A 413 -29.58 4.26 52.75
CA ASP A 413 -28.36 3.73 52.16
C ASP A 413 -27.16 4.00 53.07
N ALA A 414 -26.27 3.02 53.18
CA ALA A 414 -25.01 3.12 53.91
C ALA A 414 -23.81 2.65 53.04
N THR A 415 -24.06 2.31 51.77
CA THR A 415 -23.04 1.86 50.82
C THR A 415 -22.52 3.05 50.02
N ALA A 416 -21.22 3.09 49.76
CA ALA A 416 -20.62 4.17 48.99
C ALA A 416 -20.75 3.91 47.48
N PRO A 417 -20.85 4.96 46.66
CA PRO A 417 -20.87 4.82 45.21
C PRO A 417 -19.62 4.13 44.67
N THR A 418 -19.82 3.33 43.64
CA THR A 418 -18.78 2.71 42.81
C THR A 418 -18.70 3.42 41.47
N VAL A 419 -17.51 3.42 40.88
CA VAL A 419 -17.25 4.08 39.60
C VAL A 419 -16.54 3.12 38.66
N THR A 420 -16.99 3.07 37.41
CA THR A 420 -16.43 2.21 36.36
C THR A 420 -16.04 3.03 35.14
N VAL A 421 -15.10 2.51 34.34
CA VAL A 421 -14.73 3.14 33.07
C VAL A 421 -15.76 2.72 32.02
N LYS A 422 -16.56 3.68 31.54
CA LYS A 422 -17.50 3.49 30.44
C LYS A 422 -16.76 3.48 29.09
N SER A 423 -15.83 4.42 28.90
CA SER A 423 -14.99 4.49 27.70
C SER A 423 -13.69 5.24 27.94
N ALA A 424 -12.65 4.94 27.17
CA ALA A 424 -11.39 5.69 27.21
C ALA A 424 -10.79 5.83 25.82
N SER A 425 -10.40 7.06 25.48
CA SER A 425 -9.63 7.44 24.30
C SER A 425 -8.38 8.20 24.76
N PRO A 426 -7.40 8.48 23.88
CA PRO A 426 -6.19 9.17 24.27
C PRO A 426 -6.41 10.50 25.00
N LYS A 427 -7.48 11.25 24.75
CA LYS A 427 -7.69 12.55 25.44
C LYS A 427 -8.92 12.59 26.33
N LYS A 428 -9.69 11.51 26.42
CA LYS A 428 -11.00 11.53 27.09
C LYS A 428 -11.30 10.20 27.76
N ILE A 429 -11.69 10.23 29.03
CA ILE A 429 -12.28 9.11 29.75
C ILE A 429 -13.72 9.46 30.11
N VAL A 430 -14.65 8.53 29.92
CA VAL A 430 -16.00 8.61 30.47
C VAL A 430 -16.12 7.56 31.56
N LEU A 431 -16.49 7.99 32.75
CA LEU A 431 -16.77 7.15 33.91
C LEU A 431 -18.28 7.09 34.14
N GLU A 432 -18.76 5.98 34.69
CA GLU A 432 -20.16 5.81 35.12
C GLU A 432 -20.21 5.42 36.59
N PHE A 433 -21.03 6.16 37.36
CA PHE A 433 -21.36 5.84 38.74
C PHE A 433 -22.58 4.92 38.80
N ASN A 434 -22.59 3.95 39.72
CA ASN A 434 -23.75 3.07 39.91
C ASN A 434 -24.99 3.80 40.50
N GLU A 435 -24.80 4.97 41.09
CA GLU A 435 -25.83 5.78 41.73
C GLU A 435 -25.61 7.28 41.51
N ASP A 436 -26.60 8.10 41.88
CA ASP A 436 -26.50 9.55 41.77
C ASP A 436 -25.52 10.11 42.79
N VAL A 437 -24.61 10.99 42.35
CA VAL A 437 -23.52 11.51 43.17
C VAL A 437 -23.48 13.03 43.22
N THR A 438 -22.90 13.55 44.29
CA THR A 438 -22.66 14.97 44.58
C THR A 438 -21.16 15.26 44.65
N ASN A 439 -20.79 16.54 44.66
CA ASN A 439 -19.40 17.05 44.81
C ASN A 439 -18.38 16.64 43.74
N VAL A 440 -18.75 15.92 42.68
CA VAL A 440 -17.83 15.52 41.59
C VAL A 440 -17.11 16.73 40.98
N MET A 441 -17.82 17.85 40.84
CA MET A 441 -17.31 19.07 40.23
C MET A 441 -16.51 19.94 41.20
N ASP A 442 -16.49 19.63 42.49
CA ASP A 442 -15.77 20.40 43.51
C ASP A 442 -14.26 20.43 43.23
N ALA A 443 -13.60 21.55 43.54
CA ALA A 443 -12.17 21.72 43.29
C ALA A 443 -11.29 20.75 44.09
N ASN A 444 -11.81 20.21 45.20
CA ASN A 444 -11.15 19.19 46.00
C ASN A 444 -11.06 17.84 45.29
N VAL A 445 -11.89 17.58 44.27
CA VAL A 445 -11.92 16.31 43.53
C VAL A 445 -11.07 16.41 42.28
N GLU A 446 -9.99 15.62 42.20
CA GLU A 446 -9.06 15.66 41.07
C GLU A 446 -8.85 14.27 40.46
N PHE A 447 -8.72 14.24 39.14
CA PHE A 447 -8.41 13.05 38.37
C PHE A 447 -7.10 13.25 37.61
N TYR A 448 -6.18 12.29 37.72
CA TYR A 448 -4.90 12.31 37.02
C TYR A 448 -4.67 10.99 36.29
N HIS A 449 -4.08 11.03 35.10
CA HIS A 449 -3.51 9.82 34.48
C HIS A 449 -1.98 9.84 34.58
N THR A 450 -1.32 8.69 34.42
CA THR A 450 0.16 8.56 34.38
C THR A 450 0.89 9.03 35.66
N TYR A 451 0.92 10.32 35.98
CA TYR A 451 1.53 10.91 37.17
C TYR A 451 0.50 11.69 38.01
N LYS A 452 0.22 11.17 39.22
CA LYS A 452 -0.65 11.84 40.20
C LYS A 452 -0.05 13.18 40.65
N GLY A 453 -0.88 14.22 40.71
CA GLY A 453 -0.50 15.56 41.21
C GLY A 453 0.25 16.44 40.23
N VAL A 454 0.46 16.00 38.98
CA VAL A 454 1.14 16.77 37.94
C VAL A 454 0.10 17.43 37.03
N ALA A 455 0.10 18.76 36.96
CA ALA A 455 -0.93 19.55 36.26
C ALA A 455 -1.12 19.14 34.79
N ALA A 456 -0.05 18.76 34.08
CA ALA A 456 -0.11 18.34 32.68
C ALA A 456 -0.94 17.06 32.44
N TYR A 457 -1.17 16.27 33.48
CA TYR A 457 -1.93 15.02 33.42
C TYR A 457 -3.28 15.10 34.17
N LYS A 458 -3.68 16.30 34.60
CA LYS A 458 -4.93 16.54 35.31
C LYS A 458 -6.10 16.62 34.31
N ALA A 459 -7.22 16.00 34.66
CA ALA A 459 -8.45 16.11 33.89
C ALA A 459 -9.21 17.42 34.16
N THR A 460 -9.90 17.92 33.14
CA THR A 460 -11.10 18.74 33.32
C THR A 460 -12.33 17.83 33.40
N LYS A 461 -13.39 18.27 34.10
CA LYS A 461 -14.51 17.41 34.51
C LYS A 461 -15.83 17.97 33.97
N THR A 462 -16.68 17.09 33.43
CA THR A 462 -18.07 17.41 33.07
C THR A 462 -18.97 16.27 33.55
N LEU A 463 -19.95 16.55 34.40
CA LEU A 463 -20.92 15.55 34.89
C LEU A 463 -22.26 15.72 34.19
N ASN A 464 -22.83 14.64 33.67
CA ASN A 464 -24.19 14.58 33.14
C ASN A 464 -24.91 13.35 33.71
N GLY A 465 -25.81 13.57 34.67
CA GLY A 465 -26.42 12.50 35.45
C GLY A 465 -25.35 11.69 36.19
N ARG A 466 -25.26 10.38 35.90
CA ARG A 466 -24.26 9.46 36.48
C ARG A 466 -22.99 9.32 35.64
N GLU A 467 -22.92 9.96 34.48
CA GLU A 467 -21.74 9.90 33.58
C GLU A 467 -20.81 11.09 33.81
N LEU A 468 -19.57 10.81 34.18
CA LEU A 468 -18.50 11.80 34.33
C LEU A 468 -17.54 11.71 33.15
N THR A 469 -17.50 12.78 32.35
CA THR A 469 -16.49 12.97 31.32
C THR A 469 -15.27 13.67 31.90
N LEU A 470 -14.10 13.11 31.59
CA LEU A 470 -12.78 13.60 31.96
C LEU A 470 -11.97 13.88 30.69
N ASP A 471 -11.64 15.15 30.44
CA ASP A 471 -10.83 15.55 29.28
C ASP A 471 -9.41 15.92 29.72
N PHE A 472 -8.41 15.40 29.01
CA PHE A 472 -6.99 15.54 29.33
C PHE A 472 -6.23 16.31 28.24
N ALA A 473 -5.32 17.19 28.67
CA ALA A 473 -4.44 17.92 27.76
C ALA A 473 -3.38 17.01 27.13
N ASN A 474 -2.66 16.26 27.96
CA ASN A 474 -1.74 15.24 27.51
C ASN A 474 -2.47 13.93 27.20
N PRO A 475 -2.10 13.22 26.12
CA PRO A 475 -2.77 11.99 25.78
C PRO A 475 -2.38 10.85 26.74
N LEU A 476 -3.35 10.00 27.07
CA LEU A 476 -3.14 8.68 27.62
C LEU A 476 -2.38 7.80 26.61
N PRO A 477 -1.43 6.97 27.07
CA PRO A 477 -0.77 6.00 26.20
C PRO A 477 -1.75 4.93 25.71
N GLU A 478 -1.47 4.36 24.53
CA GLU A 478 -2.17 3.18 24.03
C GLU A 478 -2.01 2.00 25.01
N GLY A 479 -3.09 1.22 25.17
CA GLY A 479 -3.11 0.05 26.04
C GLY A 479 -3.58 0.36 27.47
N PRO A 480 -3.17 -0.46 28.46
CA PRO A 480 -3.71 -0.36 29.81
C PRO A 480 -3.23 0.92 30.51
N PHE A 481 -4.16 1.66 31.11
CA PHE A 481 -3.88 2.89 31.84
C PHE A 481 -4.30 2.82 33.32
N LYS A 482 -3.73 3.75 34.10
CA LYS A 482 -4.14 4.04 35.48
C LYS A 482 -4.67 5.46 35.56
N LEU A 483 -5.86 5.60 36.14
CA LEU A 483 -6.51 6.86 36.47
C LEU A 483 -6.61 6.99 37.98
N PHE A 484 -6.08 8.06 38.55
CA PHE A 484 -6.05 8.32 39.97
C PHE A 484 -7.18 9.29 40.34
N LEU A 485 -8.19 8.82 41.07
CA LEU A 485 -9.12 9.67 41.81
C LEU A 485 -8.44 10.11 43.11
N SER A 486 -8.21 11.40 43.27
CA SER A 486 -7.54 11.99 44.45
C SER A 486 -8.33 13.16 45.02
N TYR A 487 -8.13 13.40 46.31
CA TYR A 487 -8.67 14.56 47.02
C TYR A 487 -7.53 15.48 47.47
N VAL A 488 -7.67 16.79 47.29
CA VAL A 488 -6.65 17.79 47.66
C VAL A 488 -6.50 17.85 49.19
N ASP A 489 -7.63 17.89 49.90
CA ASP A 489 -7.77 17.75 51.34
C ASP A 489 -8.71 16.55 51.62
N GLU A 490 -8.22 15.56 52.38
CA GLU A 490 -9.01 14.39 52.78
C GLU A 490 -10.23 14.75 53.65
N LYS A 491 -10.22 15.93 54.29
CA LYS A 491 -11.35 16.46 55.07
C LYS A 491 -12.27 17.37 54.25
N GLY A 492 -11.89 17.73 53.03
CA GLY A 492 -12.69 18.55 52.13
C GLY A 492 -13.90 17.80 51.54
N ALA A 493 -14.58 18.44 50.58
CA ALA A 493 -15.71 17.83 49.87
C ALA A 493 -15.24 16.61 49.06
N GLN A 494 -15.85 15.46 49.29
CA GLN A 494 -15.57 14.21 48.58
C GLN A 494 -16.79 13.84 47.76
N ILE A 495 -16.57 13.06 46.69
CA ILE A 495 -17.69 12.48 45.94
C ILE A 495 -18.51 11.64 46.91
N ALA A 496 -19.80 11.89 46.99
CA ALA A 496 -20.71 11.16 47.85
C ALA A 496 -22.07 10.98 47.17
N ASP A 497 -22.82 9.96 47.54
CA ASP A 497 -24.25 9.89 47.20
C ASP A 497 -25.04 11.02 47.90
N LEU A 498 -26.36 11.05 47.72
CA LEU A 498 -27.22 12.01 48.41
C LEU A 498 -27.52 11.60 49.87
N TRP A 499 -27.10 10.41 50.31
CA TRP A 499 -27.16 9.95 51.70
C TRP A 499 -25.91 10.33 52.52
N GLY A 500 -24.84 10.76 51.86
CA GLY A 500 -23.56 11.14 52.46
C GLY A 500 -22.48 10.05 52.46
N ASN A 501 -22.70 8.89 51.83
CA ASN A 501 -21.72 7.83 51.70
C ASN A 501 -20.65 8.23 50.68
N LYS A 502 -19.39 8.22 51.09
CA LYS A 502 -18.27 8.82 50.34
C LYS A 502 -17.48 7.81 49.53
N VAL A 503 -17.15 8.17 48.29
CA VAL A 503 -16.24 7.40 47.43
C VAL A 503 -14.80 7.65 47.90
N PRO A 504 -14.04 6.61 48.28
CA PRO A 504 -12.65 6.78 48.68
C PRO A 504 -11.75 7.15 47.48
N ALA A 505 -10.59 7.76 47.76
CA ALA A 505 -9.54 7.92 46.75
C ALA A 505 -9.09 6.53 46.28
N GLN A 506 -8.95 6.34 44.96
CA GLN A 506 -8.68 5.04 44.37
C GLN A 506 -7.95 5.14 43.02
N THR A 507 -7.36 4.03 42.61
CA THR A 507 -6.83 3.88 41.24
C THR A 507 -7.83 3.08 40.42
N ILE A 508 -8.32 3.71 39.36
CA ILE A 508 -9.22 3.11 38.37
C ILE A 508 -8.36 2.64 37.19
N THR A 509 -8.59 1.43 36.71
CA THR A 509 -7.85 0.86 35.57
C THR A 509 -8.77 0.70 34.37
N GLY A 510 -8.22 0.90 33.17
CA GLY A 510 -8.91 0.68 31.90
C GLY A 510 -7.90 0.49 30.77
N ASN A 511 -8.38 0.51 29.53
CA ASN A 511 -7.56 0.37 28.33
C ASN A 511 -7.93 1.48 27.32
N VAL A 512 -6.93 2.08 26.67
CA VAL A 512 -7.12 3.00 25.54
C VAL A 512 -6.83 2.26 24.25
N THR A 513 -7.77 2.31 23.31
CA THR A 513 -7.60 1.85 21.93
C THR A 513 -7.41 3.06 21.02
N VAL A 514 -6.43 3.01 20.12
CA VAL A 514 -6.17 4.07 19.13
C VAL A 514 -6.53 3.61 17.73
N ASP A 515 -6.85 4.56 16.87
CA ASP A 515 -7.07 4.29 15.46
C ASP A 515 -5.74 4.02 14.76
N THR A 516 -5.64 2.85 14.12
CA THR A 516 -4.43 2.38 13.42
C THR A 516 -4.67 2.09 11.94
N VAL A 517 -5.89 2.32 11.45
CA VAL A 517 -6.26 2.05 10.07
C VAL A 517 -5.89 3.27 9.23
N ALA A 518 -5.00 3.09 8.25
CA ALA A 518 -4.69 4.14 7.29
C ALA A 518 -5.85 4.35 6.30
N PRO A 519 -6.05 5.59 5.82
CA PRO A 519 -7.05 5.86 4.80
C PRO A 519 -6.68 5.16 3.50
N THR A 520 -7.68 4.81 2.69
CA THR A 520 -7.52 4.21 1.36
C THR A 520 -8.29 5.01 0.31
N VAL A 521 -7.91 4.91 -0.96
CA VAL A 521 -8.66 5.51 -2.06
C VAL A 521 -9.74 4.54 -2.50
N THR A 522 -11.00 4.94 -2.35
CA THR A 522 -12.17 4.10 -2.69
C THR A 522 -12.64 4.32 -4.12
N LYS A 523 -12.40 5.50 -4.69
CA LYS A 523 -12.81 5.83 -6.07
C LYS A 523 -11.93 6.91 -6.69
N VAL A 524 -11.65 6.74 -7.98
CA VAL A 524 -11.10 7.79 -8.87
C VAL A 524 -11.91 7.79 -10.15
N GLU A 525 -12.40 8.97 -10.57
CA GLU A 525 -13.19 9.11 -11.79
C GLU A 525 -12.94 10.47 -12.49
N ALA A 526 -12.86 10.48 -13.82
CA ALA A 526 -12.89 11.72 -14.58
C ALA A 526 -14.34 12.22 -14.67
N VAL A 527 -14.62 13.41 -14.12
CA VAL A 527 -15.95 14.02 -14.19
C VAL A 527 -16.11 14.93 -15.40
N SER A 528 -15.00 15.39 -15.98
CA SER A 528 -14.92 16.05 -17.28
C SER A 528 -13.50 15.89 -17.87
N ASN A 529 -13.24 16.46 -19.05
CA ASN A 529 -11.90 16.57 -19.60
C ASN A 529 -10.99 17.59 -18.87
N THR A 530 -11.46 18.25 -17.80
CA THR A 530 -10.66 19.17 -16.99
C THR A 530 -10.67 18.84 -15.50
N GLN A 531 -11.36 17.78 -15.09
CA GLN A 531 -11.55 17.46 -13.67
C GLN A 531 -11.55 15.96 -13.39
N ILE A 532 -10.75 15.55 -12.41
CA ILE A 532 -10.69 14.19 -11.87
C ILE A 532 -11.10 14.26 -10.40
N LYS A 533 -12.01 13.38 -9.99
CA LYS A 533 -12.53 13.28 -8.63
C LYS A 533 -11.95 12.05 -7.93
N VAL A 534 -11.49 12.24 -6.70
CA VAL A 534 -10.92 11.21 -5.81
C VAL A 534 -11.75 11.14 -4.54
N THR A 535 -12.05 9.92 -4.06
CA THR A 535 -12.76 9.69 -2.80
C THR A 535 -11.95 8.76 -1.90
N PHE A 536 -11.75 9.14 -0.64
CA PHE A 536 -11.05 8.36 0.38
C PHE A 536 -12.03 7.57 1.27
N SER A 537 -11.54 6.54 1.98
CA SER A 537 -12.33 5.70 2.88
C SER A 537 -12.85 6.45 4.10
N GLU A 538 -12.15 7.51 4.51
CA GLU A 538 -12.43 8.36 5.65
C GLU A 538 -11.99 9.80 5.40
N GLU A 539 -12.27 10.71 6.34
CA GLU A 539 -11.76 12.08 6.24
C GLU A 539 -10.24 12.13 6.37
N VAL A 540 -9.60 12.91 5.51
CA VAL A 540 -8.15 12.98 5.43
C VAL A 540 -7.62 14.40 5.58
N THR A 541 -6.35 14.50 5.99
CA THR A 541 -5.51 15.68 5.89
C THR A 541 -4.52 15.50 4.73
N GLY A 542 -4.17 16.60 4.05
CA GLY A 542 -3.25 16.59 2.91
C GLY A 542 -3.92 16.21 1.57
N GLY A 543 -5.20 15.84 1.55
CA GLY A 543 -5.94 15.59 0.30
C GLY A 543 -6.14 16.86 -0.55
N ASP A 544 -6.07 18.04 0.06
CA ASP A 544 -6.16 19.36 -0.57
C ASP A 544 -4.80 19.94 -0.98
N VAL A 545 -3.72 19.15 -0.86
CA VAL A 545 -2.37 19.58 -1.24
C VAL A 545 -2.08 19.13 -2.67
N LEU A 546 -1.95 20.08 -3.61
CA LEU A 546 -1.74 19.76 -5.03
C LEU A 546 -0.51 18.87 -5.29
N GLY A 547 0.58 19.10 -4.54
CA GLY A 547 1.83 18.33 -4.66
C GLY A 547 1.73 16.85 -4.23
N ASN A 548 0.60 16.45 -3.61
CA ASN A 548 0.34 15.05 -3.28
C ASN A 548 -0.20 14.24 -4.46
N TYR A 549 -0.48 14.89 -5.59
CA TYR A 549 -1.02 14.29 -6.79
C TYR A 549 -0.03 14.40 -7.95
N THR A 550 0.12 13.32 -8.72
CA THR A 550 0.85 13.34 -9.98
C THR A 550 0.00 12.65 -11.02
N LEU A 551 -0.25 13.31 -12.15
CA LEU A 551 -0.97 12.74 -13.27
C LEU A 551 -0.01 12.58 -14.44
N LYS A 552 -0.03 11.42 -15.09
CA LYS A 552 0.75 11.15 -16.31
C LYS A 552 -0.15 10.71 -17.46
N ASP A 553 0.20 11.14 -18.67
CA ASP A 553 -0.45 10.65 -19.89
C ASP A 553 -0.01 9.20 -20.23
N ALA A 554 -0.58 8.64 -21.29
CA ALA A 554 -0.25 7.29 -21.74
C ALA A 554 1.20 7.12 -22.22
N ALA A 555 1.89 8.21 -22.59
CA ALA A 555 3.30 8.21 -22.96
C ALA A 555 4.24 8.37 -21.75
N GLY A 556 3.68 8.54 -20.54
CA GLY A 556 4.44 8.69 -19.30
C GLY A 556 4.87 10.14 -18.99
N ASN A 557 4.43 11.11 -19.79
CA ASN A 557 4.70 12.53 -19.55
C ASN A 557 3.80 13.07 -18.42
N THR A 558 4.36 13.93 -17.57
CA THR A 558 3.61 14.56 -16.48
C THR A 558 2.65 15.62 -16.99
N VAL A 559 1.40 15.57 -16.54
CA VAL A 559 0.40 16.62 -16.74
C VAL A 559 0.44 17.58 -15.56
N ASN A 560 0.68 18.86 -15.84
CA ASN A 560 0.72 19.89 -14.81
C ASN A 560 -0.68 20.21 -14.28
N LEU A 561 -0.96 19.79 -13.05
CA LEU A 561 -2.24 20.01 -12.37
C LEU A 561 -2.45 21.48 -12.00
N THR A 562 -3.70 21.95 -11.99
CA THR A 562 -4.05 23.36 -11.74
C THR A 562 -4.40 23.62 -10.28
N SER A 563 -5.30 22.81 -9.70
CA SER A 563 -5.75 22.98 -8.32
C SER A 563 -6.38 21.69 -7.78
N VAL A 564 -6.54 21.61 -6.47
CA VAL A 564 -7.37 20.60 -5.83
C VAL A 564 -8.31 21.30 -4.84
N SER A 565 -9.56 20.84 -4.79
CA SER A 565 -10.60 21.42 -3.93
C SER A 565 -11.43 20.32 -3.26
N THR A 566 -12.07 20.64 -2.14
CA THR A 566 -12.93 19.71 -1.39
C THR A 566 -14.14 20.44 -0.79
N THR A 567 -15.20 19.69 -0.53
CA THR A 567 -16.39 20.16 0.22
C THR A 567 -16.57 19.45 1.56
N ASP A 568 -15.93 18.29 1.78
CA ASP A 568 -16.21 17.39 2.91
C ASP A 568 -14.97 16.68 3.50
N ASN A 569 -13.75 17.05 3.10
CA ASN A 569 -12.48 16.43 3.51
C ASN A 569 -12.35 14.92 3.25
N LYS A 570 -13.30 14.31 2.53
CA LYS A 570 -13.29 12.90 2.10
C LYS A 570 -13.19 12.79 0.58
N THR A 571 -13.69 13.79 -0.13
CA THR A 571 -13.77 13.86 -1.58
C THR A 571 -13.02 15.08 -2.09
N PHE A 572 -12.13 14.87 -3.06
CA PHE A 572 -11.27 15.91 -3.62
C PHE A 572 -11.40 15.94 -5.13
N THR A 573 -11.54 17.13 -5.70
CA THR A 573 -11.61 17.36 -7.14
C THR A 573 -10.33 18.03 -7.60
N ILE A 574 -9.56 17.31 -8.41
CA ILE A 574 -8.33 17.76 -9.05
C ILE A 574 -8.70 18.42 -10.36
N THR A 575 -8.33 19.69 -10.54
CA THR A 575 -8.47 20.41 -11.80
C THR A 575 -7.22 20.25 -12.64
N THR A 576 -7.40 19.94 -13.91
CA THR A 576 -6.34 19.73 -14.90
C THR A 576 -6.52 20.72 -16.06
N PRO A 577 -5.47 20.94 -16.88
CA PRO A 577 -5.66 21.41 -18.25
C PRO A 577 -6.62 20.49 -19.02
N THR A 578 -7.14 20.95 -20.16
CA THR A 578 -7.95 20.10 -21.04
C THR A 578 -7.15 18.85 -21.41
N LEU A 579 -7.63 17.71 -20.92
CA LEU A 579 -7.13 16.39 -21.21
C LEU A 579 -7.73 15.91 -22.54
N ASN A 580 -6.91 15.23 -23.33
CA ASN A 580 -7.38 14.51 -24.50
C ASN A 580 -8.05 13.21 -24.03
N GLY A 581 -8.88 12.59 -24.88
CA GLY A 581 -9.43 11.28 -24.54
C GLY A 581 -8.34 10.24 -24.28
N GLY A 582 -8.64 9.25 -23.43
CA GLY A 582 -7.76 8.12 -23.17
C GLY A 582 -7.48 7.88 -21.68
N SER A 583 -6.46 7.06 -21.42
CA SER A 583 -6.10 6.65 -20.06
C SER A 583 -4.97 7.49 -19.49
N TYR A 584 -5.15 7.98 -18.26
CA TYR A 584 -4.15 8.71 -17.49
C TYR A 584 -3.81 7.95 -16.22
N THR A 585 -2.56 8.01 -15.77
CA THR A 585 -2.13 7.39 -14.52
C THR A 585 -2.08 8.46 -13.42
N LEU A 586 -2.91 8.30 -12.39
CA LEU A 586 -2.93 9.17 -11.22
C LEU A 586 -2.22 8.48 -10.05
N THR A 587 -1.21 9.14 -9.50
CA THR A 587 -0.52 8.76 -8.26
C THR A 587 -0.85 9.73 -7.14
N ILE A 588 -1.14 9.21 -5.95
CA ILE A 588 -1.52 9.95 -4.74
C ILE A 588 -0.59 9.54 -3.60
N LYS A 589 0.01 10.51 -2.91
CA LYS A 589 0.96 10.29 -1.80
C LYS A 589 0.70 11.25 -0.65
N ASN A 590 1.28 10.97 0.53
CA ASN A 590 1.33 11.90 1.67
C ASN A 590 -0.02 12.43 2.18
N VAL A 591 -1.10 11.68 1.94
CA VAL A 591 -2.41 11.90 2.56
C VAL A 591 -2.45 11.10 3.86
N LYS A 592 -3.04 11.65 4.92
CA LYS A 592 -3.19 10.99 6.23
C LYS A 592 -4.62 11.07 6.72
N ASP A 593 -5.05 10.19 7.61
CA ASP A 593 -6.34 10.38 8.29
C ASP A 593 -6.30 11.57 9.27
N LYS A 594 -7.42 11.80 9.97
CA LYS A 594 -7.54 12.78 11.07
C LYS A 594 -7.37 12.16 12.45
N SER A 595 -6.90 10.92 12.55
CA SER A 595 -6.62 10.28 13.84
C SER A 595 -5.44 10.98 14.53
N ILE A 596 -5.29 10.77 15.84
CA ILE A 596 -4.15 11.34 16.58
C ILE A 596 -2.80 10.80 16.08
N ASN A 597 -2.78 9.59 15.52
CA ASN A 597 -1.59 8.96 14.96
C ASN A 597 -1.31 9.42 13.52
N GLU A 598 -2.26 10.11 12.89
CA GLU A 598 -2.24 10.56 11.50
C GLU A 598 -1.80 9.41 10.56
N ASN A 599 -2.54 8.31 10.55
CA ASN A 599 -2.16 7.13 9.78
C ASN A 599 -2.05 7.50 8.29
N LYS A 600 -0.89 7.23 7.70
CA LYS A 600 -0.54 7.68 6.34
C LYS A 600 -1.08 6.70 5.28
N LEU A 601 -1.77 7.22 4.27
CA LEU A 601 -2.13 6.51 3.03
C LEU A 601 -0.88 5.88 2.41
N ALA A 602 -0.93 4.58 2.13
CA ALA A 602 0.06 3.94 1.28
C ALA A 602 -0.01 4.51 -0.14
N ASP A 603 1.14 4.80 -0.75
CA ASP A 603 1.22 5.37 -2.11
C ASP A 603 0.25 4.65 -3.06
N TYR A 604 -0.73 5.39 -3.55
CA TYR A 604 -1.81 4.84 -4.37
C TYR A 604 -1.60 5.27 -5.82
N THR A 605 -1.64 4.31 -6.75
CA THR A 605 -1.57 4.60 -8.19
C THR A 605 -2.67 3.85 -8.91
N THR A 606 -3.43 4.55 -9.74
CA THR A 606 -4.48 3.96 -10.58
C THR A 606 -4.54 4.63 -11.93
N THR A 607 -5.27 4.01 -12.87
CA THR A 607 -5.60 4.64 -14.15
C THR A 607 -6.99 5.24 -14.10
N VAL A 608 -7.15 6.39 -14.74
CA VAL A 608 -8.43 7.08 -14.93
C VAL A 608 -8.64 7.30 -16.42
N SER A 609 -9.76 6.82 -16.94
CA SER A 609 -10.13 7.02 -18.34
C SER A 609 -10.92 8.32 -18.49
N VAL A 610 -10.44 9.18 -19.39
CA VAL A 610 -11.09 10.43 -19.79
C VAL A 610 -11.73 10.20 -21.14
N LYS A 611 -12.98 10.67 -21.32
CA LYS A 611 -13.67 10.54 -22.59
C LYS A 611 -13.04 11.47 -23.63
N ASP A 612 -12.84 10.95 -24.84
CA ASP A 612 -12.44 11.79 -25.97
C ASP A 612 -13.61 12.65 -26.47
N VAL A 613 -13.34 13.94 -26.64
CA VAL A 613 -14.28 14.93 -27.16
C VAL A 613 -13.63 15.84 -28.20
N VAL A 614 -12.38 15.57 -28.58
CA VAL A 614 -11.63 16.38 -29.55
C VAL A 614 -11.97 15.86 -30.95
N PRO A 615 -12.49 16.70 -31.86
CA PRO A 615 -12.75 16.29 -33.23
C PRO A 615 -11.48 16.01 -34.05
N PRO A 616 -11.50 15.02 -34.97
CA PRO A 616 -10.39 14.77 -35.88
C PRO A 616 -10.28 15.87 -36.95
N THR A 617 -9.10 15.95 -37.56
CA THR A 617 -8.79 16.81 -38.71
C THR A 617 -8.02 16.04 -39.79
N VAL A 618 -8.03 16.53 -41.03
CA VAL A 618 -7.10 16.04 -42.06
C VAL A 618 -5.72 16.61 -41.76
N SER A 619 -4.75 15.72 -41.57
CA SER A 619 -3.37 16.08 -41.27
C SER A 619 -2.63 16.51 -42.53
N ASP A 620 -1.85 17.58 -42.38
CA ASP A 620 -0.81 17.90 -43.34
C ASP A 620 0.38 16.94 -43.17
N LEU A 621 0.88 16.37 -44.26
CA LEU A 621 2.02 15.47 -44.26
C LEU A 621 3.36 16.23 -44.17
N ASP A 622 3.37 17.51 -44.54
CA ASP A 622 4.52 18.40 -44.45
C ASP A 622 4.11 19.82 -44.06
N ASN A 623 4.19 20.10 -42.76
CA ASN A 623 3.83 21.38 -42.15
C ASN A 623 4.64 22.60 -42.67
N ASN A 624 5.68 22.38 -43.48
CA ASN A 624 6.52 23.44 -44.04
C ASN A 624 6.12 23.85 -45.47
N ASN A 625 5.17 23.17 -46.10
CA ASN A 625 4.69 23.45 -47.45
C ASN A 625 3.15 23.48 -47.49
N THR A 626 2.56 24.51 -48.11
CA THR A 626 1.13 24.82 -47.97
C THR A 626 0.25 24.30 -49.11
N ASN A 627 0.81 23.70 -50.17
CA ASN A 627 0.05 23.18 -51.31
C ASN A 627 0.40 21.72 -51.62
N GLY A 628 -0.60 20.84 -51.62
CA GLY A 628 -0.47 19.45 -52.08
C GLY A 628 0.05 18.45 -51.04
N THR A 629 0.14 18.83 -49.77
CA THR A 629 0.70 18.01 -48.68
C THR A 629 -0.36 17.41 -47.75
N GLN A 630 -1.62 17.82 -47.89
CA GLN A 630 -2.77 17.15 -47.25
C GLN A 630 -3.02 15.74 -47.81
N ALA A 631 -2.42 15.43 -48.96
CA ALA A 631 -2.45 14.12 -49.58
C ALA A 631 -1.13 13.75 -50.26
N GLN A 632 -0.80 12.47 -50.26
CA GLN A 632 0.28 11.90 -51.06
C GLN A 632 -0.30 11.23 -52.30
N LEU A 633 0.20 11.59 -53.48
CA LEU A 633 -0.08 10.84 -54.71
C LEU A 633 0.91 9.68 -54.78
N LEU A 634 0.44 8.47 -54.47
CA LEU A 634 1.25 7.23 -54.44
C LEU A 634 1.50 6.68 -55.84
N SER A 635 0.59 6.93 -56.78
CA SER A 635 0.76 6.66 -58.20
C SER A 635 -0.17 7.60 -58.96
N ALA A 636 -0.10 7.65 -60.30
CA ALA A 636 -1.01 8.47 -61.11
C ALA A 636 -2.51 8.30 -60.76
N LYS A 637 -2.89 7.17 -60.12
CA LYS A 637 -4.28 6.87 -59.73
C LYS A 637 -4.48 6.54 -58.25
N LYS A 638 -3.49 6.67 -57.35
CA LYS A 638 -3.67 6.33 -55.93
C LYS A 638 -3.32 7.51 -55.02
N VAL A 639 -4.25 7.89 -54.15
CA VAL A 639 -4.10 9.03 -53.23
C VAL A 639 -4.18 8.55 -51.79
N LYS A 640 -3.24 8.97 -50.94
CA LYS A 640 -3.27 8.74 -49.50
C LYS A 640 -3.61 10.04 -48.77
N ILE A 641 -4.56 9.98 -47.84
CA ILE A 641 -4.95 11.10 -46.95
C ILE A 641 -4.72 10.64 -45.52
N VAL A 642 -4.16 11.50 -44.67
CA VAL A 642 -3.83 11.20 -43.26
C VAL A 642 -4.68 12.07 -42.34
N PHE A 643 -5.01 11.55 -41.16
CA PHE A 643 -5.82 12.22 -40.15
C PHE A 643 -5.01 12.51 -38.87
N SER A 644 -5.50 13.42 -38.04
CA SER A 644 -4.82 13.83 -36.78
C SER A 644 -4.77 12.73 -35.73
N GLU A 645 -5.63 11.72 -35.86
CA GLU A 645 -5.83 10.66 -34.89
C GLU A 645 -6.31 9.36 -35.54
N VAL A 646 -6.53 8.33 -34.72
CA VAL A 646 -7.07 7.04 -35.18
C VAL A 646 -8.55 7.22 -35.49
N MET A 647 -8.94 6.89 -36.72
CA MET A 647 -10.30 7.10 -37.19
C MET A 647 -11.19 5.88 -36.98
N ASP A 648 -12.50 6.10 -36.98
CA ASP A 648 -13.46 5.01 -37.14
C ASP A 648 -13.32 4.44 -38.56
N LYS A 649 -12.96 3.16 -38.63
CA LYS A 649 -12.67 2.47 -39.88
C LYS A 649 -13.85 2.54 -40.86
N ALA A 650 -15.06 2.29 -40.38
CA ALA A 650 -16.25 2.28 -41.23
C ALA A 650 -16.54 3.66 -41.80
N SER A 651 -16.30 4.72 -41.02
CA SER A 651 -16.45 6.10 -41.44
C SER A 651 -15.48 6.49 -42.55
N ILE A 652 -14.18 6.17 -42.41
CA ILE A 652 -13.18 6.52 -43.42
C ILE A 652 -13.15 5.58 -44.64
N GLU A 653 -13.67 4.36 -44.54
CA GLU A 653 -13.84 3.47 -45.71
C GLU A 653 -15.15 3.75 -46.46
N ASN A 654 -16.05 4.55 -45.89
CA ASN A 654 -17.29 4.92 -46.56
C ASN A 654 -17.03 5.92 -47.69
N LYS A 655 -17.06 5.43 -48.93
CA LYS A 655 -16.91 6.23 -50.15
C LYS A 655 -17.79 7.48 -50.20
N LEU A 656 -19.00 7.46 -49.62
CA LEU A 656 -19.90 8.61 -49.63
C LEU A 656 -19.37 9.80 -48.81
N ASN A 657 -18.35 9.60 -47.99
CA ASN A 657 -17.68 10.65 -47.24
C ASN A 657 -16.59 11.39 -48.05
N TYR A 658 -16.47 11.09 -49.35
CA TYR A 658 -15.47 11.68 -50.22
C TYR A 658 -16.10 12.20 -51.52
N LEU A 659 -15.67 13.37 -51.97
CA LEU A 659 -16.07 13.97 -53.24
C LEU A 659 -14.84 14.24 -54.12
N PHE A 660 -15.01 14.17 -55.43
CA PHE A 660 -14.03 14.54 -56.45
C PHE A 660 -14.52 15.79 -57.18
N GLY A 661 -13.87 16.94 -56.95
CA GLY A 661 -14.28 18.22 -57.54
C GLY A 661 -15.75 18.59 -57.29
N GLY A 662 -16.29 18.26 -56.10
CA GLY A 662 -17.69 18.50 -55.73
C GLY A 662 -18.69 17.42 -56.17
N ALA A 663 -18.27 16.39 -56.92
CA ALA A 663 -19.11 15.28 -57.35
C ALA A 663 -18.80 13.99 -56.58
N ALA A 664 -19.70 13.01 -56.61
CA ALA A 664 -19.46 11.69 -56.02
C ALA A 664 -18.26 10.98 -56.70
N LEU A 665 -17.52 10.18 -55.92
CA LEU A 665 -16.48 9.30 -56.47
C LEU A 665 -17.07 8.27 -57.44
N ASP A 666 -16.30 7.92 -58.48
CA ASP A 666 -16.66 6.84 -59.40
C ASP A 666 -16.91 5.53 -58.64
N SER A 667 -17.91 4.77 -59.08
CA SER A 667 -18.29 3.47 -58.52
C SER A 667 -17.13 2.48 -58.39
N LYS A 668 -16.10 2.61 -59.23
CA LYS A 668 -14.92 1.74 -59.24
C LYS A 668 -13.79 2.20 -58.31
N VAL A 669 -13.85 3.41 -57.75
CA VAL A 669 -12.84 3.86 -56.76
C VAL A 669 -12.93 3.00 -55.51
N THR A 670 -11.84 2.47 -55.00
CA THR A 670 -11.83 1.79 -53.68
C THR A 670 -11.26 2.71 -52.62
N VAL A 671 -11.82 2.67 -51.41
CA VAL A 671 -11.40 3.48 -50.27
C VAL A 671 -11.03 2.52 -49.14
N THR A 672 -9.76 2.52 -48.74
CA THR A 672 -9.21 1.53 -47.82
C THR A 672 -8.48 2.20 -46.67
N ALA A 673 -8.84 1.87 -45.43
CA ALA A 673 -8.12 2.37 -44.26
C ALA A 673 -6.72 1.73 -44.18
N VAL A 674 -5.71 2.55 -43.89
CA VAL A 674 -4.31 2.14 -43.72
C VAL A 674 -3.71 2.80 -42.46
N ASP A 675 -2.44 2.49 -42.16
CA ASP A 675 -1.69 3.03 -41.02
C ASP A 675 -2.41 2.92 -39.67
N GLY A 676 -3.06 1.77 -39.43
CA GLY A 676 -3.85 1.56 -38.20
C GLY A 676 -5.07 2.49 -38.10
N ASN A 677 -5.72 2.77 -39.23
CA ASN A 677 -6.85 3.70 -39.38
C ASN A 677 -6.51 5.18 -39.16
N LYS A 678 -5.23 5.57 -39.14
CA LYS A 678 -4.83 6.98 -39.16
C LYS A 678 -4.81 7.58 -40.57
N ALA A 679 -4.99 6.76 -41.59
CA ALA A 679 -4.96 7.20 -42.98
C ALA A 679 -5.91 6.38 -43.85
N VAL A 680 -6.17 6.88 -45.05
CA VAL A 680 -6.99 6.22 -46.05
C VAL A 680 -6.31 6.30 -47.43
N ILE A 681 -6.40 5.23 -48.22
CA ILE A 681 -6.00 5.23 -49.63
C ILE A 681 -7.24 5.18 -50.50
N LEU A 682 -7.36 6.16 -51.40
CA LEU A 682 -8.34 6.20 -52.48
C LEU A 682 -7.65 5.72 -53.76
N ASP A 683 -8.13 4.61 -54.32
CA ASP A 683 -7.57 3.98 -55.52
C ASP A 683 -8.50 4.17 -56.73
N PHE A 684 -8.04 4.95 -57.69
CA PHE A 684 -8.72 5.31 -58.93
C PHE A 684 -8.26 4.45 -60.12
N THR A 685 -7.49 3.37 -59.91
CA THR A 685 -6.84 2.61 -60.99
C THR A 685 -7.84 2.13 -62.07
N ASP A 686 -9.02 1.68 -61.65
CA ASP A 686 -10.08 1.20 -62.55
C ASP A 686 -11.14 2.26 -62.90
N ALA A 687 -11.01 3.47 -62.33
CA ALA A 687 -11.95 4.56 -62.49
C ALA A 687 -11.60 5.49 -63.66
N THR A 688 -12.60 6.21 -64.16
CA THR A 688 -12.38 7.24 -65.22
C THR A 688 -11.85 8.56 -64.67
N GLN A 689 -12.08 8.83 -63.38
CA GLN A 689 -11.60 10.01 -62.67
C GLN A 689 -10.06 9.98 -62.54
N ASP A 690 -9.43 11.16 -62.64
CA ASP A 690 -7.97 11.31 -62.50
C ASP A 690 -7.65 12.22 -61.31
N PRO A 691 -7.08 11.68 -60.22
CA PRO A 691 -6.79 12.47 -59.03
C PRO A 691 -5.61 13.43 -59.18
N ALA A 692 -4.69 13.23 -60.12
CA ALA A 692 -3.48 14.03 -60.20
C ALA A 692 -3.78 15.52 -60.47
N GLY A 693 -3.33 16.39 -59.56
CA GLY A 693 -3.49 17.85 -59.67
C GLY A 693 -4.93 18.33 -59.48
N LYS A 694 -5.81 17.52 -58.88
CA LYS A 694 -7.21 17.84 -58.61
C LYS A 694 -7.47 17.98 -57.12
N THR A 695 -8.67 18.47 -56.78
CA THR A 695 -9.14 18.60 -55.41
C THR A 695 -10.09 17.46 -55.07
N LEU A 696 -9.78 16.75 -53.98
CA LEU A 696 -10.72 15.87 -53.29
C LEU A 696 -11.36 16.64 -52.14
N GLN A 697 -12.54 16.21 -51.69
CA GLN A 697 -13.14 16.75 -50.48
C GLN A 697 -13.43 15.61 -49.51
N VAL A 698 -13.04 15.78 -48.25
CA VAL A 698 -13.32 14.85 -47.15
C VAL A 698 -14.44 15.45 -46.31
N LEU A 699 -15.54 14.71 -46.17
CA LEU A 699 -16.69 15.13 -45.36
C LEU A 699 -16.48 14.80 -43.87
N ARG A 700 -17.56 14.71 -43.10
CA ARG A 700 -17.56 14.53 -41.65
C ARG A 700 -17.29 13.09 -41.22
N VAL A 701 -16.12 12.56 -41.59
CA VAL A 701 -15.65 11.26 -41.08
C VAL A 701 -15.44 11.32 -39.56
N LEU A 702 -15.61 10.19 -38.88
CA LEU A 702 -15.57 10.06 -37.42
C LEU A 702 -14.22 9.55 -36.96
N ASP A 703 -13.76 10.02 -35.79
CA ASP A 703 -12.69 9.35 -35.05
C ASP A 703 -13.18 8.03 -34.43
N ALA A 704 -12.27 7.27 -33.81
CA ALA A 704 -12.62 6.03 -33.12
C ALA A 704 -13.56 6.21 -31.90
N ALA A 705 -13.66 7.42 -31.35
CA ALA A 705 -14.55 7.77 -30.23
C ALA A 705 -15.93 8.30 -30.69
N GLY A 706 -16.14 8.44 -32.00
CA GLY A 706 -17.37 8.92 -32.63
C GLY A 706 -17.47 10.44 -32.79
N ASN A 707 -16.38 11.20 -32.57
CA ASN A 707 -16.39 12.64 -32.86
C ASN A 707 -16.19 12.87 -34.38
N PRO A 708 -17.06 13.64 -35.05
CA PRO A 708 -16.91 13.95 -36.48
C PRO A 708 -15.90 15.07 -36.72
N ILE A 709 -15.23 15.07 -37.88
CA ILE A 709 -14.56 16.29 -38.39
C ILE A 709 -15.53 17.48 -38.26
N ALA A 710 -15.05 18.57 -37.66
CA ALA A 710 -15.87 19.72 -37.29
C ALA A 710 -16.44 20.45 -38.52
N ALA A 711 -15.62 20.63 -39.56
CA ALA A 711 -16.03 21.22 -40.82
C ALA A 711 -16.98 20.28 -41.60
N ALA A 712 -17.96 20.85 -42.32
CA ALA A 712 -18.89 20.05 -43.14
C ALA A 712 -18.17 19.33 -44.30
N SER A 713 -17.09 19.93 -44.80
CA SER A 713 -16.23 19.42 -45.86
C SER A 713 -14.85 20.07 -45.75
N THR A 714 -13.80 19.30 -46.01
CA THR A 714 -12.41 19.74 -46.03
C THR A 714 -11.83 19.48 -47.41
N ASP A 715 -11.37 20.52 -48.10
CA ASP A 715 -10.70 20.39 -49.39
C ASP A 715 -9.28 19.83 -49.20
N VAL A 716 -8.94 18.83 -50.01
CA VAL A 716 -7.65 18.13 -50.01
C VAL A 716 -7.07 18.25 -51.41
N GLN A 717 -6.01 19.05 -51.54
CA GLN A 717 -5.33 19.23 -52.82
C GLN A 717 -4.41 18.04 -53.10
N VAL A 718 -4.58 17.39 -54.25
CA VAL A 718 -3.75 16.26 -54.67
C VAL A 718 -2.61 16.76 -55.56
N PRO A 719 -1.35 16.34 -55.31
CA PRO A 719 -0.22 16.64 -56.18
C PRO A 719 -0.45 16.28 -57.66
N SER A 720 0.14 17.05 -58.58
CA SER A 720 0.07 16.78 -60.04
C SER A 720 1.03 15.68 -60.52
N THR A 721 2.00 15.31 -59.69
CA THR A 721 2.98 14.26 -59.93
C THR A 721 3.06 13.36 -58.71
N VAL A 722 3.53 12.12 -58.87
CA VAL A 722 3.75 11.21 -57.74
C VAL A 722 4.61 11.93 -56.69
N SER A 723 4.19 11.85 -55.44
CA SER A 723 4.84 12.56 -54.34
C SER A 723 6.26 12.04 -54.16
N ALA A 724 7.23 12.96 -54.18
CA ALA A 724 8.59 12.64 -53.76
C ALA A 724 8.58 12.20 -52.28
N PRO A 725 9.56 11.40 -51.85
CA PRO A 725 9.68 10.99 -50.48
C PRO A 725 9.74 12.17 -49.52
N LEU A 726 8.94 12.15 -48.45
CA LEU A 726 8.88 13.24 -47.48
C LEU A 726 10.17 13.31 -46.65
N PHE A 727 10.92 14.39 -46.86
CA PHE A 727 12.12 14.71 -46.10
C PHE A 727 11.76 15.38 -44.76
N ASP A 728 12.50 15.05 -43.70
CA ASP A 728 12.30 15.61 -42.36
C ASP A 728 13.39 16.63 -42.02
N LYS A 729 14.65 16.17 -41.94
CA LYS A 729 15.79 17.02 -41.56
C LYS A 729 17.14 16.40 -41.96
N ALA A 730 18.18 17.23 -41.96
CA ALA A 730 19.57 16.80 -42.07
C ALA A 730 20.38 17.29 -40.86
N GLU A 731 21.26 16.45 -40.33
CA GLU A 731 22.09 16.74 -39.15
C GLU A 731 23.53 16.30 -39.38
N ALA A 732 24.52 17.15 -39.10
CA ALA A 732 25.92 16.75 -39.10
C ALA A 732 26.31 16.30 -37.69
N THR A 733 26.83 15.08 -37.55
CA THR A 733 27.18 14.49 -36.25
C THR A 733 28.67 14.26 -36.07
N GLY A 734 29.48 14.72 -37.01
CA GLY A 734 30.92 14.50 -37.03
C GLY A 734 31.58 15.12 -38.25
N LYS A 735 32.92 15.10 -38.27
CA LYS A 735 33.76 15.72 -39.32
C LYS A 735 33.40 15.31 -40.74
N ASN A 736 32.87 14.12 -40.93
CA ASN A 736 32.54 13.56 -42.24
C ASN A 736 31.18 12.88 -42.28
N THR A 737 30.29 13.16 -41.32
CA THR A 737 29.05 12.40 -41.15
C THR A 737 27.83 13.31 -41.16
N ILE A 738 26.93 13.08 -42.12
CA ILE A 738 25.62 13.75 -42.20
C ILE A 738 24.52 12.70 -42.18
N LYS A 739 23.54 12.85 -41.30
CA LYS A 739 22.33 12.03 -41.25
C LYS A 739 21.17 12.75 -41.92
N LEU A 740 20.49 12.08 -42.86
CA LEU A 740 19.28 12.52 -43.52
C LEU A 740 18.11 11.69 -43.02
N TYR A 741 17.08 12.36 -42.51
CA TYR A 741 15.88 11.71 -41.96
C TYR A 741 14.73 11.87 -42.94
N PHE A 742 14.07 10.76 -43.27
CA PHE A 742 12.88 10.72 -44.12
C PHE A 742 11.69 10.20 -43.32
N LYS A 743 10.48 10.65 -43.64
CA LYS A 743 9.23 10.21 -42.99
C LYS A 743 8.66 8.91 -43.59
N GLU A 744 9.40 8.30 -44.52
CA GLU A 744 9.06 7.06 -45.20
C GLU A 744 10.33 6.25 -45.53
N ILE A 745 10.15 5.01 -46.00
CA ILE A 745 11.26 4.13 -46.38
C ILE A 745 11.84 4.58 -47.73
N ILE A 746 13.15 4.78 -47.76
CA ILE A 746 13.92 4.97 -48.99
C ILE A 746 14.60 3.66 -49.38
N THR A 747 14.52 3.32 -50.66
CA THR A 747 15.08 2.13 -51.29
C THR A 747 16.01 2.53 -52.42
N GLY A 748 17.01 1.69 -52.72
CA GLY A 748 17.92 1.91 -53.85
C GLY A 748 18.94 3.04 -53.69
N ALA A 749 19.01 3.70 -52.53
CA ALA A 749 19.92 4.83 -52.31
C ALA A 749 21.41 4.44 -52.42
N GLN A 750 22.17 5.24 -53.15
CA GLN A 750 23.61 5.14 -53.36
C GLN A 750 24.31 6.45 -52.95
N ALA A 751 25.63 6.40 -52.75
CA ALA A 751 26.36 7.57 -52.28
C ALA A 751 26.37 8.72 -53.31
N ASP A 752 26.42 8.38 -54.60
CA ASP A 752 26.38 9.33 -55.71
C ASP A 752 25.00 9.96 -55.96
N ASP A 753 23.93 9.48 -55.28
CA ASP A 753 22.62 10.14 -55.25
C ASP A 753 22.65 11.47 -54.49
N PHE A 754 23.67 11.71 -53.66
CA PHE A 754 23.73 12.87 -52.77
C PHE A 754 25.02 13.66 -52.94
N GLU A 755 24.89 14.98 -52.91
CA GLU A 755 26.01 15.92 -52.94
C GLU A 755 26.00 16.78 -51.68
N VAL A 756 27.18 17.04 -51.13
CA VAL A 756 27.40 17.83 -49.92
C VAL A 756 28.19 19.09 -50.27
N SER A 757 27.82 20.21 -49.65
CA SER A 757 28.48 21.50 -49.71
C SER A 757 28.81 21.99 -48.30
N VAL A 758 29.98 22.60 -48.13
CA VAL A 758 30.43 23.23 -46.88
C VAL A 758 30.63 24.75 -47.03
N ASP A 759 30.18 25.32 -48.15
CA ASP A 759 30.35 26.73 -48.52
C ASP A 759 29.04 27.41 -48.97
N GLY A 760 27.93 26.93 -48.39
CA GLY A 760 26.59 27.51 -48.59
C GLY A 760 25.91 27.11 -49.89
N GLY A 761 26.46 26.11 -50.60
CA GLY A 761 25.99 25.63 -51.90
C GLY A 761 26.76 26.20 -53.09
N SER A 762 27.94 26.80 -52.86
CA SER A 762 28.77 27.36 -53.93
C SER A 762 29.55 26.28 -54.67
N THR A 763 30.05 25.28 -53.93
CA THR A 763 30.66 24.06 -54.47
C THR A 763 29.98 22.83 -53.91
N TRP A 764 29.91 21.77 -54.72
CA TRP A 764 29.23 20.52 -54.40
C TRP A 764 30.15 19.35 -54.71
N ALA A 765 30.20 18.37 -53.80
CA ALA A 765 30.92 17.13 -53.98
C ALA A 765 30.02 15.94 -53.67
N GLN A 766 30.15 14.85 -54.43
CA GLN A 766 29.43 13.61 -54.13
C GLN A 766 29.81 13.06 -52.75
N ALA A 767 28.84 12.42 -52.08
CA ALA A 767 29.15 11.69 -50.86
C ALA A 767 30.13 10.53 -51.17
N GLY A 768 31.08 10.31 -50.27
CA GLY A 768 32.08 9.24 -50.40
C GLY A 768 31.58 7.86 -49.97
N GLY A 769 30.48 7.82 -49.20
CA GLY A 769 29.84 6.59 -48.76
C GLY A 769 28.43 6.84 -48.21
N LEU A 770 27.65 5.77 -48.10
CA LEU A 770 26.27 5.81 -47.62
C LEU A 770 25.95 4.54 -46.82
N SER A 771 25.19 4.71 -45.74
CA SER A 771 24.40 3.65 -45.12
C SER A 771 22.94 4.12 -44.95
N ASN A 772 21.99 3.19 -44.96
CA ASN A 772 20.58 3.49 -44.72
C ASN A 772 20.06 2.55 -43.64
N GLU A 773 19.54 3.13 -42.57
CA GLU A 773 18.90 2.42 -41.47
C GLU A 773 17.39 2.66 -41.53
N VAL A 774 16.57 1.63 -41.31
CA VAL A 774 15.12 1.78 -41.21
C VAL A 774 14.71 1.64 -39.75
N VAL A 775 14.29 2.75 -39.15
CA VAL A 775 13.79 2.82 -37.76
C VAL A 775 12.30 3.16 -37.81
N ASP A 776 11.45 2.33 -37.21
CA ASP A 776 9.99 2.51 -37.20
C ASP A 776 9.36 2.77 -38.58
N GLY A 777 9.86 2.09 -39.63
CA GLY A 777 9.37 2.25 -41.00
C GLY A 777 9.78 3.56 -41.69
N LYS A 778 10.81 4.24 -41.16
CA LYS A 778 11.37 5.49 -41.70
C LYS A 778 12.86 5.34 -41.96
N SER A 779 13.36 5.91 -43.05
CA SER A 779 14.78 5.85 -43.40
C SER A 779 15.60 6.94 -42.73
N VAL A 780 16.74 6.54 -42.16
CA VAL A 780 17.84 7.40 -41.72
C VAL A 780 19.05 7.08 -42.59
N ILE A 781 19.31 7.94 -43.57
CA ILE A 781 20.46 7.79 -44.45
C ILE A 781 21.66 8.51 -43.83
N THR A 782 22.73 7.78 -43.53
CA THR A 782 23.99 8.37 -43.08
C THR A 782 24.95 8.48 -44.25
N LEU A 783 25.26 9.71 -44.64
CA LEU A 783 26.27 10.04 -45.64
C LEU A 783 27.63 10.16 -44.97
N THR A 784 28.64 9.59 -45.61
CA THR A 784 30.05 9.84 -45.30
C THR A 784 30.66 10.74 -46.38
N THR A 785 31.18 11.91 -46.01
CA THR A 785 31.85 12.80 -46.96
C THR A 785 33.25 12.28 -47.35
N THR A 786 33.76 12.71 -48.50
CA THR A 786 35.14 12.39 -48.90
C THR A 786 36.14 13.18 -48.05
N ASN A 787 37.40 12.74 -47.98
CA ASN A 787 38.47 13.42 -47.22
C ASN A 787 38.73 14.87 -47.67
N SER A 788 38.28 15.26 -48.87
CA SER A 788 38.37 16.63 -49.40
C SER A 788 37.23 17.55 -48.91
N VAL A 789 36.25 17.02 -48.18
CA VAL A 789 35.08 17.76 -47.64
C VAL A 789 34.99 17.50 -46.14
N ASN A 790 35.62 18.36 -45.34
CA ASN A 790 35.55 18.32 -43.88
C ASN A 790 34.46 19.27 -43.39
N ILE A 791 33.52 18.74 -42.61
CA ILE A 791 32.45 19.49 -41.97
C ILE A 791 33.04 20.30 -40.81
N PRO A 792 32.79 21.62 -40.75
CA PRO A 792 33.22 22.44 -39.62
C PRO A 792 32.45 22.07 -38.35
N THR A 793 33.08 22.22 -37.20
CA THR A 793 32.51 21.84 -35.89
C THR A 793 31.25 22.64 -35.56
N ASN A 794 31.21 23.94 -35.88
CA ASN A 794 30.04 24.79 -35.69
C ASN A 794 28.96 24.68 -36.80
N VAL A 795 29.09 23.69 -37.70
CA VAL A 795 28.20 23.34 -38.83
C VAL A 795 27.46 24.56 -39.44
N GLN A 796 28.21 25.57 -39.87
CA GLN A 796 27.66 26.70 -40.62
C GLN A 796 27.83 26.51 -42.12
N ASN A 797 26.83 26.95 -42.90
CA ASN A 797 26.83 26.90 -44.37
C ASN A 797 26.93 25.48 -44.98
N VAL A 798 26.62 24.45 -44.20
CA VAL A 798 26.61 23.07 -44.69
C VAL A 798 25.26 22.75 -45.31
N LYS A 799 25.27 22.21 -46.53
CA LYS A 799 24.07 21.83 -47.26
C LYS A 799 24.22 20.45 -47.91
N VAL A 800 23.10 19.80 -48.13
CA VAL A 800 23.01 18.52 -48.84
C VAL A 800 21.91 18.61 -49.90
N ARG A 801 22.15 18.06 -51.08
CA ARG A 801 21.15 17.97 -52.14
C ARG A 801 21.19 16.61 -52.80
N THR A 802 20.17 16.31 -53.59
CA THR A 802 20.18 15.19 -54.52
C THR A 802 20.99 15.53 -55.77
N ALA A 803 21.69 14.54 -56.32
CA ALA A 803 22.50 14.70 -57.53
C ALA A 803 21.65 15.15 -58.74
N THR A 804 22.32 15.81 -59.68
CA THR A 804 21.66 16.47 -60.83
C THR A 804 21.18 15.52 -61.92
N SER A 805 21.55 14.24 -61.90
CA SER A 805 21.10 13.23 -62.85
C SER A 805 21.00 11.84 -62.21
N ASN A 806 20.00 11.06 -62.62
CA ASN A 806 19.80 9.63 -62.28
C ASN A 806 19.86 9.31 -60.78
N VAL A 807 18.90 9.81 -60.00
CA VAL A 807 18.77 9.48 -58.57
C VAL A 807 18.12 8.09 -58.41
N ASP A 808 18.86 7.15 -57.84
CA ASP A 808 18.42 5.79 -57.55
C ASP A 808 17.62 5.68 -56.24
N ALA A 809 17.93 6.53 -55.26
CA ALA A 809 17.17 6.70 -54.03
C ALA A 809 15.69 7.01 -54.31
N LYS A 810 14.79 6.07 -54.00
CA LYS A 810 13.34 6.15 -54.28
C LYS A 810 12.52 5.67 -53.09
N ASN A 811 11.30 6.17 -52.93
CA ASN A 811 10.35 5.53 -52.00
C ASN A 811 9.80 4.21 -52.55
N SER A 812 9.02 3.51 -51.72
CA SER A 812 8.32 2.27 -52.09
C SER A 812 7.34 2.41 -53.26
N PHE A 813 7.07 3.65 -53.71
CA PHE A 813 6.21 3.95 -54.85
C PHE A 813 6.98 4.29 -56.13
N GLY A 814 8.32 4.24 -56.08
CA GLY A 814 9.20 4.48 -57.22
C GLY A 814 9.47 5.97 -57.52
N ALA A 815 9.01 6.90 -56.67
CA ALA A 815 9.34 8.31 -56.79
C ALA A 815 10.74 8.58 -56.22
N ALA A 816 11.57 9.27 -57.01
CA ALA A 816 12.93 9.61 -56.62
C ALA A 816 12.95 10.63 -55.48
N VAL A 817 13.93 10.51 -54.59
CA VAL A 817 14.26 11.53 -53.59
C VAL A 817 14.58 12.84 -54.32
N ASN A 818 14.08 13.95 -53.78
CA ASN A 818 14.37 15.28 -54.31
C ASN A 818 14.54 16.26 -53.14
N LEU A 819 15.76 16.73 -52.91
CA LEU A 819 16.09 17.71 -51.88
C LEU A 819 16.22 19.14 -52.44
N GLY A 820 15.83 19.35 -53.70
CA GLY A 820 15.92 20.63 -54.40
C GLY A 820 17.32 20.99 -54.86
N ALA A 821 17.43 21.76 -55.95
CA ALA A 821 18.71 22.15 -56.55
C ALA A 821 19.59 23.04 -55.63
N SER A 822 18.95 23.80 -54.74
CA SER A 822 19.60 24.64 -53.73
C SER A 822 20.04 23.86 -52.48
N GLY A 823 19.62 22.60 -52.37
CA GLY A 823 19.82 21.73 -51.21
C GLY A 823 19.08 22.17 -49.96
N VAL A 824 19.14 21.30 -48.95
CA VAL A 824 18.62 21.53 -47.60
C VAL A 824 19.78 21.86 -46.65
N THR A 825 19.51 22.71 -45.67
CA THR A 825 20.48 23.07 -44.63
C THR A 825 20.69 21.91 -43.68
N VAL A 826 21.94 21.72 -43.25
CA VAL A 826 22.31 20.69 -42.28
C VAL A 826 22.42 21.34 -40.90
N ALA A 827 21.67 20.82 -39.93
CA ALA A 827 21.70 21.30 -38.56
C ALA A 827 22.95 20.82 -37.82
N ASP A 828 23.41 21.64 -36.88
CA ASP A 828 24.54 21.31 -36.03
C ASP A 828 24.15 20.28 -34.95
N LYS A 829 24.76 19.10 -35.04
CA LYS A 829 24.76 18.06 -34.03
C LYS A 829 26.18 17.52 -33.80
N TYR A 830 27.20 18.27 -34.21
CA TYR A 830 28.59 17.86 -34.06
C TYR A 830 29.03 18.23 -32.63
N ALA A 831 29.24 17.22 -31.78
CA ALA A 831 29.65 17.43 -30.40
C ALA A 831 31.07 18.01 -30.28
N PRO A 832 31.35 18.82 -29.24
CA PRO A 832 32.68 19.38 -29.00
C PRO A 832 33.68 18.29 -28.63
N GLU A 833 34.91 18.38 -29.13
CA GLU A 833 35.97 17.40 -28.87
C GLU A 833 37.21 18.07 -28.26
N MET A 834 37.83 17.45 -27.26
CA MET A 834 39.15 17.86 -26.79
C MET A 834 40.16 17.68 -27.92
N THR A 835 40.91 18.74 -28.25
CA THR A 835 41.93 18.74 -29.30
C THR A 835 43.34 18.89 -28.75
N ALA A 836 43.51 19.47 -27.57
CA ALA A 836 44.81 19.64 -26.93
C ALA A 836 44.69 19.72 -25.40
N ALA A 837 45.74 19.33 -24.68
CA ALA A 837 45.88 19.52 -23.24
C ALA A 837 47.31 19.97 -22.89
N VAL A 838 47.44 20.98 -22.04
CA VAL A 838 48.74 21.57 -21.66
C VAL A 838 48.80 21.76 -20.14
N ALA A 839 49.84 21.22 -19.49
CA ALA A 839 50.11 21.47 -18.08
C ALA A 839 50.77 22.85 -17.89
N LYS A 840 50.46 23.56 -16.81
CA LYS A 840 51.03 24.87 -16.47
C LYS A 840 51.40 24.97 -14.99
N ASP A 841 52.51 25.66 -14.77
CA ASP A 841 52.99 26.19 -13.50
C ASP A 841 52.78 27.72 -13.55
N LEU A 842 51.96 28.23 -12.65
CA LEU A 842 51.50 29.61 -12.61
C LEU A 842 52.29 30.47 -11.62
N ASP A 843 52.83 29.89 -10.55
CA ASP A 843 53.51 30.63 -9.49
C ASP A 843 55.05 30.50 -9.51
N GLY A 844 55.57 29.57 -10.30
CA GLY A 844 57.00 29.36 -10.56
C GLY A 844 57.74 28.54 -9.53
N ASP A 845 57.02 27.76 -8.72
CA ASP A 845 57.60 26.89 -7.69
C ASP A 845 58.07 25.52 -8.20
N ASN A 846 57.86 25.24 -9.49
CA ASN A 846 58.16 24.00 -10.21
C ASN A 846 57.19 22.84 -9.97
N PHE A 847 55.93 23.13 -9.65
CA PHE A 847 54.88 22.12 -9.61
C PHE A 847 53.74 22.48 -10.58
N VAL A 848 53.00 21.48 -11.05
CA VAL A 848 51.86 21.72 -11.95
C VAL A 848 50.64 22.19 -11.17
N ASP A 849 50.19 23.41 -11.46
CA ASP A 849 48.99 24.02 -10.86
C ASP A 849 47.72 23.72 -11.65
N THR A 850 47.81 23.80 -12.98
CA THR A 850 46.65 23.78 -13.86
C THR A 850 46.89 23.01 -15.15
N PHE A 851 45.80 22.54 -15.75
CA PHE A 851 45.76 22.01 -17.10
C PHE A 851 44.81 22.84 -17.96
N GLU A 852 45.29 23.32 -19.10
CA GLU A 852 44.44 23.94 -20.12
C GLU A 852 44.08 22.92 -21.20
N VAL A 853 42.79 22.61 -21.29
CA VAL A 853 42.21 21.70 -22.29
C VAL A 853 41.50 22.53 -23.34
N THR A 854 41.94 22.42 -24.59
CA THR A 854 41.31 23.10 -25.73
C THR A 854 40.31 22.17 -26.40
N PHE A 855 39.12 22.68 -26.67
CA PHE A 855 38.06 22.01 -27.40
C PHE A 855 37.96 22.53 -28.84
N SER A 856 37.34 21.72 -29.70
CA SER A 856 37.13 21.99 -31.12
C SER A 856 36.22 23.18 -31.41
N GLU A 857 35.50 23.67 -30.39
CA GLU A 857 34.58 24.80 -30.45
C GLU A 857 34.26 25.36 -29.06
N ASN A 858 33.52 26.47 -29.03
CA ASN A 858 33.14 27.14 -27.79
C ASN A 858 32.12 26.32 -26.98
N LEU A 859 32.34 26.26 -25.67
CA LEU A 859 31.52 25.46 -24.75
C LEU A 859 30.39 26.27 -24.11
N TYR A 860 29.32 25.58 -23.75
CA TYR A 860 28.30 26.13 -22.86
C TYR A 860 28.79 26.04 -21.41
N VAL A 861 29.28 27.15 -20.87
CA VAL A 861 29.96 27.21 -19.56
C VAL A 861 29.25 26.44 -18.44
N PRO A 862 27.92 26.54 -18.24
CA PRO A 862 27.25 25.81 -17.16
C PRO A 862 27.18 24.28 -17.32
N SER A 863 27.53 23.68 -18.46
CA SER A 863 27.59 22.22 -18.59
C SER A 863 28.88 21.62 -18.05
N VAL A 864 29.90 22.45 -17.75
CA VAL A 864 31.25 21.97 -17.44
C VAL A 864 31.48 21.98 -15.93
N ASN A 865 31.75 20.81 -15.37
CA ASN A 865 32.02 20.59 -13.95
C ASN A 865 33.40 19.96 -13.74
N ASP A 866 33.89 20.04 -12.52
CA ASP A 866 35.14 19.42 -12.10
C ASP A 866 35.12 17.89 -12.21
N SER A 867 33.96 17.27 -11.95
CA SER A 867 33.74 15.83 -12.09
C SER A 867 33.81 15.32 -13.53
N ASP A 868 33.75 16.21 -14.52
CA ASP A 868 33.72 15.81 -15.93
C ASP A 868 35.11 15.44 -16.46
N PHE A 869 36.18 15.73 -15.72
CA PHE A 869 37.56 15.50 -16.13
C PHE A 869 38.29 14.53 -15.19
N SER A 870 39.12 13.67 -15.78
CA SER A 870 40.07 12.84 -15.06
C SER A 870 41.48 13.09 -15.57
N ILE A 871 42.42 13.33 -14.66
CA ILE A 871 43.83 13.58 -15.00
C ILE A 871 44.70 12.56 -14.27
N GLU A 872 45.48 11.80 -15.02
CA GLU A 872 46.32 10.72 -14.49
C GLU A 872 47.29 11.22 -13.41
N GLY A 873 47.08 10.77 -12.17
CA GLY A 873 47.95 11.11 -11.04
C GLY A 873 47.71 12.51 -10.44
N TYR A 874 46.60 13.17 -10.75
CA TYR A 874 46.21 14.46 -10.17
C TYR A 874 44.78 14.43 -9.65
N THR A 875 44.53 15.16 -8.56
CA THR A 875 43.18 15.40 -8.05
C THR A 875 42.68 16.74 -8.58
N VAL A 876 41.55 16.75 -9.28
CA VAL A 876 40.91 17.99 -9.77
C VAL A 876 40.26 18.73 -8.60
N LYS A 877 40.47 20.05 -8.53
CA LYS A 877 39.88 20.94 -7.50
C LYS A 877 38.75 21.81 -8.04
N SER A 878 38.94 22.34 -9.24
CA SER A 878 37.99 23.27 -9.86
C SER A 878 38.24 23.38 -11.34
N VAL A 879 37.25 23.85 -12.08
CA VAL A 879 37.33 24.15 -13.51
C VAL A 879 36.83 25.55 -13.79
N SER A 880 37.37 26.18 -14.82
CA SER A 880 36.85 27.43 -15.39
C SER A 880 36.90 27.35 -16.91
N VAL A 881 35.97 28.02 -17.58
CA VAL A 881 35.80 27.94 -19.03
C VAL A 881 35.90 29.32 -19.64
N ASN A 882 36.73 29.46 -20.68
CA ASN A 882 36.84 30.66 -21.48
C ASN A 882 36.80 30.31 -22.98
N GLY A 883 35.64 30.51 -23.60
CA GLY A 883 35.41 30.11 -24.99
C GLY A 883 35.52 28.59 -25.17
N ASN A 884 36.52 28.15 -25.92
CA ASN A 884 36.82 26.73 -26.17
C ASN A 884 37.93 26.17 -25.26
N VAL A 885 38.42 26.93 -24.29
CA VAL A 885 39.47 26.48 -23.37
C VAL A 885 38.89 26.27 -21.97
N VAL A 886 39.15 25.07 -21.42
CA VAL A 886 38.85 24.73 -20.02
C VAL A 886 40.16 24.74 -19.23
N THR A 887 40.24 25.57 -18.21
CA THR A 887 41.34 25.59 -17.24
C THR A 887 40.93 24.78 -16.02
N ILE A 888 41.63 23.66 -15.80
CA ILE A 888 41.42 22.71 -14.71
C ILE A 888 42.49 22.96 -13.65
N THR A 889 42.10 23.35 -12.44
CA THR A 889 43.00 23.48 -11.29
C THR A 889 43.13 22.14 -10.58
N VAL A 890 44.36 21.73 -10.27
CA VAL A 890 44.64 20.46 -9.59
C VAL A 890 45.21 20.66 -8.20
N GLN A 891 45.17 19.61 -7.38
CA GLN A 891 45.98 19.53 -6.18
C GLN A 891 47.44 19.38 -6.59
N GLU A 892 48.21 20.42 -6.31
CA GLU A 892 49.65 20.47 -6.44
C GLU A 892 50.33 19.30 -5.70
N LYS A 893 51.40 18.76 -6.29
CA LYS A 893 52.18 17.65 -5.73
C LYS A 893 53.29 18.15 -4.82
N THR A 894 53.82 17.25 -4.00
CA THR A 894 54.95 17.55 -3.11
C THR A 894 56.33 17.27 -3.74
N THR A 895 56.37 16.80 -4.99
CA THR A 895 57.60 16.50 -5.76
C THR A 895 57.52 17.10 -7.16
N ASN A 896 58.60 17.75 -7.62
CA ASN A 896 58.65 18.45 -8.91
C ASN A 896 58.19 17.54 -10.05
N ASP A 897 57.19 18.02 -10.77
CA ASP A 897 56.49 17.29 -11.82
C ASP A 897 56.33 18.10 -13.12
N LEU A 898 57.14 19.14 -13.34
CA LEU A 898 57.10 19.95 -14.57
C LEU A 898 57.33 19.14 -15.86
N ALA A 899 58.04 18.01 -15.77
CA ALA A 899 58.28 17.11 -16.89
C ALA A 899 57.13 16.12 -17.15
N ALA A 900 56.11 16.08 -16.30
CA ALA A 900 55.03 15.10 -16.40
C ALA A 900 54.14 15.36 -17.63
N THR A 901 53.73 14.29 -18.31
CA THR A 901 52.81 14.32 -19.46
C THR A 901 51.58 13.45 -19.17
N PRO A 902 50.76 13.78 -18.17
CA PRO A 902 49.65 12.92 -17.76
C PRO A 902 48.57 12.86 -18.83
N LYS A 903 47.79 11.79 -18.81
CA LYS A 903 46.60 11.64 -19.65
C LYS A 903 45.41 12.41 -19.06
N VAL A 904 44.77 13.23 -19.87
CA VAL A 904 43.56 14.01 -19.55
C VAL A 904 42.38 13.43 -20.31
N ALA A 905 41.40 12.89 -19.59
CA ALA A 905 40.19 12.27 -20.15
C ALA A 905 38.94 13.09 -19.81
N LEU A 906 37.95 13.04 -20.71
CA LEU A 906 36.61 13.53 -20.47
C LEU A 906 35.73 12.35 -20.05
N VAL A 907 35.25 12.35 -18.81
CA VAL A 907 34.49 11.27 -18.18
C VAL A 907 33.05 11.66 -17.84
N GLY A 908 32.70 12.94 -18.01
CA GLY A 908 31.34 13.46 -17.87
C GLY A 908 30.91 14.31 -19.07
N PRO A 909 29.60 14.62 -19.18
CA PRO A 909 29.03 15.25 -20.35
C PRO A 909 29.38 16.74 -20.45
N VAL A 910 29.96 17.16 -21.57
CA VAL A 910 30.21 18.57 -21.88
C VAL A 910 29.43 18.99 -23.12
N GLU A 911 28.87 20.19 -23.11
CA GLU A 911 28.06 20.75 -24.19
C GLU A 911 28.77 21.93 -24.89
N ASP A 912 28.55 22.05 -26.20
CA ASP A 912 28.88 23.26 -26.95
C ASP A 912 27.80 24.35 -26.78
N ALA A 913 28.02 25.51 -27.41
CA ALA A 913 27.06 26.62 -27.40
C ALA A 913 25.71 26.29 -28.07
N ALA A 914 25.66 25.32 -28.99
CA ALA A 914 24.45 24.81 -29.64
C ALA A 914 23.77 23.67 -28.85
N ARG A 915 24.29 23.36 -27.64
CA ARG A 915 23.81 22.33 -26.73
C ARG A 915 24.03 20.90 -27.25
N ASN A 916 24.99 20.67 -28.12
CA ASN A 916 25.37 19.30 -28.52
C ASN A 916 26.33 18.72 -27.47
N VAL A 917 26.10 17.46 -27.10
CA VAL A 917 26.75 16.83 -25.94
C VAL A 917 27.85 15.87 -26.39
N LYS A 918 29.05 16.03 -25.83
CA LYS A 918 30.08 14.98 -25.79
C LYS A 918 30.03 14.30 -24.43
N ALA A 919 29.51 13.08 -24.38
CA ALA A 919 29.34 12.35 -23.13
C ALA A 919 30.67 11.92 -22.49
N SER A 920 31.66 11.58 -23.32
CA SER A 920 33.00 11.18 -22.90
C SER A 920 33.97 11.25 -24.09
N GLN A 921 35.26 11.31 -23.80
CA GLN A 921 36.31 11.22 -24.80
C GLN A 921 37.58 10.58 -24.24
N ASP A 922 38.21 9.75 -25.06
CA ASP A 922 39.49 9.10 -24.75
C ASP A 922 40.57 10.13 -24.40
N ALA A 923 41.51 9.70 -23.55
CA ALA A 923 42.46 10.61 -22.94
C ALA A 923 43.47 11.18 -23.94
N LEU A 924 43.70 12.49 -23.86
CA LEU A 924 44.80 13.18 -24.53
C LEU A 924 46.03 13.21 -23.62
N THR A 925 47.23 13.00 -24.18
CA THR A 925 48.48 13.21 -23.44
C THR A 925 48.76 14.70 -23.33
N ALA A 926 48.82 15.24 -22.11
CA ALA A 926 49.13 16.63 -21.89
C ALA A 926 50.59 16.96 -22.24
N VAL A 927 50.82 18.13 -22.82
CA VAL A 927 52.16 18.69 -23.00
C VAL A 927 52.72 19.07 -21.62
N ALA A 928 53.95 18.66 -21.34
CA ALA A 928 54.62 18.91 -20.07
C ALA A 928 54.78 20.41 -19.78
N ALA A 929 54.61 20.80 -18.51
CA ALA A 929 54.69 22.19 -18.08
C ALA A 929 56.05 22.83 -18.38
N GLN A 930 57.16 22.08 -18.29
CA GLN A 930 58.49 22.57 -18.68
C GLN A 930 58.56 22.98 -20.16
N VAL A 931 57.88 22.24 -21.05
CA VAL A 931 57.85 22.52 -22.49
C VAL A 931 56.98 23.74 -22.74
N ALA A 932 55.86 23.85 -22.03
CA ALA A 932 54.99 25.01 -22.09
C ALA A 932 55.67 26.29 -21.55
N LEU A 933 56.41 26.19 -20.44
CA LEU A 933 57.18 27.29 -19.85
C LEU A 933 58.29 27.76 -20.78
N GLN A 934 59.05 26.85 -21.40
CA GLN A 934 60.07 27.22 -22.38
C GLN A 934 59.45 27.88 -23.61
N ALA A 935 58.31 27.37 -24.11
CA ALA A 935 57.58 28.00 -25.20
C ALA A 935 57.08 29.42 -24.84
N ALA A 936 56.66 29.64 -23.58
CA ALA A 936 56.26 30.95 -23.10
C ALA A 936 57.44 31.94 -23.01
N VAL A 937 58.61 31.49 -22.53
CA VAL A 937 59.84 32.30 -22.56
C VAL A 937 60.25 32.64 -23.99
N ASP A 938 60.17 31.68 -24.92
CA ASP A 938 60.46 31.90 -26.33
C ASP A 938 59.49 32.90 -26.98
N ALA A 939 58.20 32.86 -26.62
CA ALA A 939 57.20 33.82 -27.12
C ALA A 939 57.43 35.24 -26.59
N GLU A 940 57.76 35.41 -25.32
CA GLU A 940 58.09 36.73 -24.75
C GLU A 940 59.40 37.28 -25.33
N ALA A 941 60.40 36.41 -25.51
CA ALA A 941 61.64 36.73 -26.20
C ALA A 941 61.40 37.27 -27.62
N ALA A 942 60.46 36.66 -28.35
CA ALA A 942 60.11 37.12 -29.70
C ALA A 942 59.52 38.55 -29.77
N LYS A 943 59.04 39.11 -28.65
CA LYS A 943 58.54 40.51 -28.60
C LYS A 943 59.66 41.54 -28.65
N ILE A 944 60.87 41.17 -28.23
CA ILE A 944 62.04 42.06 -28.27
C ILE A 944 62.55 42.10 -29.71
N THR A 945 62.04 43.06 -30.48
CA THR A 945 62.44 43.32 -31.86
C THR A 945 63.19 44.64 -31.95
N LYS A 946 63.98 44.83 -33.03
CA LYS A 946 64.69 46.09 -33.30
C LYS A 946 63.75 47.30 -33.15
N THR A 947 62.64 47.28 -33.88
CA THR A 947 61.66 48.38 -33.91
C THR A 947 61.06 48.65 -32.54
N ALA A 948 60.77 47.60 -31.76
CA ALA A 948 60.17 47.76 -30.43
C ALA A 948 61.15 48.35 -29.39
N VAL A 949 62.46 48.10 -29.55
CA VAL A 949 63.48 48.64 -28.63
C VAL A 949 63.93 50.04 -29.05
N GLU A 950 64.03 50.33 -30.35
CA GLU A 950 64.44 51.65 -30.84
C GLU A 950 63.34 52.70 -30.70
N GLY A 951 62.07 52.31 -30.93
CA GLY A 951 60.96 53.26 -31.02
C GLY A 951 61.26 54.37 -32.04
N ASP A 952 61.09 55.62 -31.62
CA ASP A 952 61.37 56.81 -32.43
C ASP A 952 62.86 57.26 -32.39
N GLY A 953 63.72 56.51 -31.68
CA GLY A 953 65.16 56.71 -31.63
C GLY A 953 65.74 56.66 -30.21
N LEU A 954 66.92 56.05 -30.07
CA LEU A 954 67.62 55.94 -28.78
C LEU A 954 68.47 57.19 -28.48
N THR A 955 68.27 57.76 -27.30
CA THR A 955 68.91 58.99 -26.83
C THR A 955 69.82 58.78 -25.62
N THR A 956 70.74 59.72 -25.40
CA THR A 956 71.70 59.63 -24.28
C THR A 956 70.97 59.57 -22.94
N GLY A 957 71.31 58.58 -22.12
CA GLY A 957 70.72 58.37 -20.80
C GLY A 957 69.59 57.34 -20.77
N GLU A 958 69.07 56.90 -21.92
CA GLU A 958 68.15 55.77 -21.98
C GLU A 958 68.87 54.45 -21.73
N ASN A 959 68.15 53.45 -21.23
CA ASN A 959 68.70 52.12 -21.01
C ASN A 959 67.92 51.07 -21.82
N VAL A 960 68.61 50.43 -22.77
CA VAL A 960 67.97 49.47 -23.70
C VAL A 960 67.46 48.22 -22.99
N VAL A 961 68.02 47.85 -21.83
CA VAL A 961 67.50 46.76 -20.98
C VAL A 961 66.17 47.17 -20.37
N THR A 962 66.07 48.39 -19.87
CA THR A 962 64.81 48.92 -19.31
C THR A 962 63.73 49.05 -20.38
N ILE A 963 64.09 49.38 -21.61
CA ILE A 963 63.15 49.40 -22.74
C ILE A 963 62.69 47.97 -23.06
N ALA A 964 63.62 47.04 -23.27
CA ALA A 964 63.31 45.65 -23.57
C ALA A 964 62.49 44.95 -22.46
N GLN A 965 62.76 45.28 -21.19
CA GLN A 965 62.01 44.79 -20.04
C GLN A 965 60.53 45.22 -20.05
N ARG A 966 60.19 46.36 -20.66
CA ARG A 966 58.80 46.82 -20.81
C ARG A 966 58.03 46.11 -21.93
N LEU A 967 58.74 45.42 -22.83
CA LEU A 967 58.13 44.69 -23.94
C LEU A 967 57.67 43.29 -23.55
N VAL A 968 58.30 42.72 -22.51
CA VAL A 968 57.90 41.43 -21.97
C VAL A 968 56.85 41.61 -20.87
N SER A 969 56.01 40.59 -20.71
CA SER A 969 54.99 40.56 -19.67
C SER A 969 55.60 40.60 -18.25
N GLN A 970 54.82 41.04 -17.26
CA GLN A 970 55.25 41.07 -15.86
C GLN A 970 55.68 39.66 -15.38
N GLY A 971 56.79 39.60 -14.62
CA GLY A 971 57.35 38.34 -14.10
C GLY A 971 58.44 37.70 -14.98
N TYR A 972 58.73 38.26 -16.16
CA TYR A 972 59.92 37.91 -16.95
C TYR A 972 61.05 38.89 -16.65
N THR A 973 62.28 38.42 -16.64
CA THR A 973 63.49 39.25 -16.44
C THR A 973 64.28 39.32 -17.73
N VAL A 974 64.54 40.54 -18.19
CA VAL A 974 65.41 40.82 -19.34
C VAL A 974 66.75 41.33 -18.83
N THR A 975 67.83 40.70 -19.26
CA THR A 975 69.20 41.16 -18.99
C THR A 975 69.94 41.41 -20.29
N LEU A 976 70.94 42.30 -20.26
CA LEU A 976 71.86 42.45 -21.38
C LEU A 976 72.95 41.39 -21.29
N LYS A 977 72.99 40.48 -22.26
CA LYS A 977 74.04 39.47 -22.36
C LYS A 977 75.31 40.03 -22.97
N SER A 978 75.17 40.79 -24.06
CA SER A 978 76.29 41.45 -24.74
C SER A 978 75.82 42.57 -25.69
N THR A 979 76.70 43.52 -26.00
CA THR A 979 76.47 44.55 -27.01
C THR A 979 77.72 44.74 -27.87
N LYS A 980 77.54 44.76 -29.19
CA LYS A 980 78.52 45.18 -30.19
C LYS A 980 78.24 46.59 -30.71
N ASN A 981 77.22 47.26 -30.17
CA ASN A 981 76.97 48.67 -30.46
C ASN A 981 77.84 49.53 -29.54
N SER A 982 78.76 50.30 -30.12
CA SER A 982 79.71 51.14 -29.38
C SER A 982 79.07 52.28 -28.59
N ALA A 983 77.82 52.66 -28.89
CA ALA A 983 77.06 53.67 -28.16
C ALA A 983 76.24 53.10 -26.99
N ILE A 984 76.26 51.79 -26.77
CA ILE A 984 75.52 51.13 -25.69
C ILE A 984 76.54 50.49 -24.75
N ALA A 985 76.57 50.92 -23.49
CA ALA A 985 77.47 50.37 -22.49
C ALA A 985 77.03 48.97 -22.02
N ALA A 986 77.91 48.27 -21.31
CA ALA A 986 77.64 46.93 -20.79
C ALA A 986 76.46 46.85 -19.80
N ASN A 987 76.05 47.99 -19.21
CA ASN A 987 74.85 48.10 -18.36
C ASN A 987 73.57 48.48 -19.14
N GLY A 988 73.64 48.57 -20.47
CA GLY A 988 72.54 48.94 -21.35
C GLY A 988 72.34 50.45 -21.53
N LEU A 989 73.12 51.31 -20.86
CA LEU A 989 72.99 52.76 -20.97
C LEU A 989 73.48 53.26 -22.33
N VAL A 990 72.65 54.05 -23.00
CA VAL A 990 72.91 54.67 -24.29
C VAL A 990 73.70 55.97 -24.10
N THR A 991 74.76 56.15 -24.87
CA THR A 991 75.55 57.39 -24.97
C THR A 991 75.73 57.75 -26.43
N GLN A 992 75.08 58.83 -26.89
CA GLN A 992 75.18 59.25 -28.28
C GLN A 992 76.56 59.86 -28.57
N GLY A 993 77.22 59.33 -29.59
CA GLY A 993 78.46 59.89 -30.14
C GLY A 993 78.19 60.93 -31.23
N GLN A 994 79.28 61.44 -31.82
CA GLN A 994 79.22 62.33 -32.98
C GLN A 994 78.86 61.61 -34.30
N GLN A 995 78.79 60.28 -34.28
CA GLN A 995 78.41 59.43 -35.42
C GLN A 995 77.35 58.42 -35.00
N VAL A 996 76.55 57.97 -35.97
CA VAL A 996 75.56 56.90 -35.77
C VAL A 996 76.28 55.60 -35.45
N ALA A 997 75.88 54.91 -34.37
CA ALA A 997 76.43 53.63 -33.98
C ALA A 997 75.37 52.54 -34.15
N THR A 998 75.68 51.52 -34.95
CA THR A 998 74.81 50.36 -35.15
C THR A 998 75.55 49.09 -34.79
N GLY A 999 74.90 48.17 -34.10
CA GLY A 999 75.49 46.89 -33.73
C GLY A 999 74.50 45.94 -33.07
N ASP A 1000 74.86 44.67 -33.04
CA ASP A 1000 74.05 43.62 -32.41
C ASP A 1000 74.06 43.77 -30.89
N VAL A 1001 72.87 43.74 -30.30
CA VAL A 1001 72.61 43.77 -28.86
C VAL A 1001 71.86 42.50 -28.53
N VAL A 1002 72.42 41.69 -27.63
CA VAL A 1002 71.86 40.39 -27.24
C VAL A 1002 71.23 40.52 -25.86
N PHE A 1003 69.91 40.38 -25.80
CA PHE A 1003 69.15 40.31 -24.56
C PHE A 1003 68.92 38.85 -24.18
N THR A 1004 68.94 38.54 -22.88
CA THR A 1004 68.44 37.25 -22.37
C THR A 1004 67.12 37.50 -21.66
N VAL A 1005 66.05 36.87 -22.14
CA VAL A 1005 64.78 36.81 -21.43
C VAL A 1005 64.77 35.56 -20.58
N SER A 1006 64.38 35.68 -19.32
CA SER A 1006 64.38 34.57 -18.38
C SER A 1006 63.16 34.59 -17.46
N LYS A 1007 62.69 33.39 -17.08
CA LYS A 1007 61.67 33.18 -16.05
C LYS A 1007 61.83 31.78 -15.48
N ASN A 1008 61.81 31.63 -14.15
CA ASN A 1008 61.85 30.34 -13.44
C ASN A 1008 62.98 29.40 -13.91
N GLY A 1009 64.18 29.94 -14.17
CA GLY A 1009 65.33 29.16 -14.64
C GLY A 1009 65.37 28.86 -16.14
N PHE A 1010 64.26 29.08 -16.87
CA PHE A 1010 64.22 28.99 -18.34
C PHE A 1010 64.70 30.30 -18.97
N THR A 1011 65.46 30.21 -20.05
CA THR A 1011 66.06 31.38 -20.71
C THR A 1011 65.97 31.29 -22.23
N LYS A 1012 65.92 32.45 -22.88
CA LYS A 1012 66.06 32.60 -24.33
C LYS A 1012 66.84 33.86 -24.66
N ASP A 1013 67.90 33.71 -25.45
CA ASP A 1013 68.64 34.84 -25.98
C ASP A 1013 67.97 35.39 -27.25
N VAL A 1014 67.94 36.71 -27.35
CA VAL A 1014 67.39 37.47 -28.47
C VAL A 1014 68.45 38.46 -28.93
N THR A 1015 68.88 38.32 -30.18
CA THR A 1015 69.81 39.26 -30.82
C THR A 1015 69.03 40.25 -31.66
N VAL A 1016 69.17 41.55 -31.37
CA VAL A 1016 68.60 42.63 -32.18
C VAL A 1016 69.69 43.60 -32.61
N ASN A 1017 69.64 44.04 -33.85
CA ASN A 1017 70.62 44.99 -34.40
C ASN A 1017 70.15 46.43 -34.17
N LEU A 1018 70.60 47.07 -33.09
CA LEU A 1018 70.15 48.40 -32.69
C LEU A 1018 71.04 49.51 -33.26
N THR A 1019 70.43 50.65 -33.56
CA THR A 1019 71.01 51.86 -34.12
C THR A 1019 70.76 53.02 -33.14
N VAL A 1020 71.83 53.63 -32.67
CA VAL A 1020 71.82 54.86 -31.87
C VAL A 1020 72.23 56.01 -32.77
N SER A 1021 71.38 57.01 -32.91
CA SER A 1021 71.66 58.19 -33.74
C SER A 1021 72.80 59.04 -33.17
N ALA A 1022 73.44 59.84 -34.01
CA ALA A 1022 74.40 60.83 -33.55
C ALA A 1022 73.71 61.87 -32.65
N ALA A 1023 74.44 62.41 -31.66
CA ALA A 1023 73.94 63.50 -30.83
C ALA A 1023 73.63 64.73 -31.69
N PRO A 1024 72.52 65.45 -31.46
CA PRO A 1024 72.24 66.69 -32.18
C PRO A 1024 73.36 67.71 -31.94
N ALA A 1025 73.85 68.35 -33.00
CA ALA A 1025 74.92 69.34 -32.91
C ALA A 1025 74.52 70.47 -31.93
N PRO A 1026 75.45 70.98 -31.09
CA PRO A 1026 75.13 72.04 -30.14
C PRO A 1026 74.62 73.27 -30.90
N ALA A 1027 73.46 73.79 -30.48
CA ALA A 1027 72.84 74.96 -31.08
C ALA A 1027 73.81 76.15 -31.06
N GLN A 1028 74.21 76.65 -32.23
CA GLN A 1028 74.97 77.89 -32.33
C GLN A 1028 74.03 79.07 -32.02
N SER A 1029 74.50 79.95 -31.13
CA SER A 1029 73.88 81.22 -30.71
C SER A 1029 73.69 82.21 -31.83
#